data_AF-A0A7L2YXV9-F1
#
_entry.id   AF-A0A7L2YXV9-F1
#
_cell.length_a   1.000
_cell.length_b   1.000
_cell.length_c   1.000
_cell.angle_alpha   90.00
_cell.angle_beta   90.00
_cell.angle_gamma   90.00
#
_symmetry.space_group_name_H-M   'P 1'
#
loop_
_entity.id
_entity.type
_entity.pdbx_description
1 polymer ?
#
loop_
_entity_poly.entity_id
_entity_poly.type
_entity_poly.pdbx_seq_one_letter_code
_entity_poly.pdbx_strand_id
1 'polypeptide(L)'
;GQVHYQRFKVMEYVLPKFDVTITTPLYYSVREDDVSGVVTAKYTYGKPVKGTVTVTCLSVSYWTNKRNITMTMEINGSVNVTCNKLMLQNLNTDQSWHQGDSDYMEPIEILAVVTESLTGISQNSSAIIFPKQSDYFVEFLDYSRVIKPSLNFIATLKVTRSDSNQLTAEERQNLVTVTAQQSDLLFHHSSLSQLENEAIEERNLTVHVLNYTVPENGIIDIEFPILSNTKTLRVQAEFLSSRTDIGVYDVFSSPSQTYLQLKTKSQDIKAGKPFELSIASNKPVREFHYLVLSKEQIMAFGTKTAKTFTLTAENSWAPLACILVFYVDELGVVVNDALTVPVQPVLDDKIKISWSKDKVKPSERVSLKLSTPEPGSVVGLAVVDKSTKLLGESSDITEDSVFHELSLYSTVQYFPLVRGSFGVFQKCSLWVSTDAVLEEDKEHFLYGGMIPIEDGFGDDMPVSKNGPPDFSNLYVRTHFPETWLWIDTKTRSSTDTTMEVVVPDTITSWVASAFVMSANGGLGVTTAPVELEAFQPFFIFLNLPYSVVRGEQFILEVNIFNYLKEEAEVTVILDMDDAFDIILTSNEVNATENQQSVSVPSEDGKTVQFPIRPRQLGEIPIRVTAISPAAADAVLRKVLVKAEGVEQTYSQTVLLDLTGNKPQTLSKTLDFTFPPDVVSGSERVQVTAVGDLLGPSINGLSSLIKMPYGCGEQNMINFAPNVYVLQYLTKTRQLREDIRSKAVSFMRKGYQRELLFQRDDGSFSAFGNEDPSGSTWLSAFVLRCFLQARPFVDIDQDVLRDTAKWIVRQQKSNGEFQELGRVLHSDLQGGTNNPVTLTAYVVSSFLGFPDKQHAYVIKSATSFLQNKLEEGISDNYTLALVTYALSWAKSSKAKEALNTLNERAEQQGEFRFWVTPASEMSASWQPRAMDIELAAYALLSHFHQDRLAEGIPVMKWLSQQRNHLGGFSSTQDTVVALQALSLFAALTAASGTEMEVTVTAPSLKTPEAFSVNAQNRFLLQSKEIPPVQPLTMTVTAKGTGFAVFQLNVIYNTKHTDQRLRSAPRQEAFDLNVDVKDDKEDKNHLTLNVCTRYLGSGAAPRSGMVLMEVGLLSGFSMSPDFVPLDNTVRKMEKENGKVNLYLDSLNETQVCVDIPAVRDFKVANIQDASVTVVDYYEPRRRAVRSYNSGVMQSITPCDFCDSDCGLCHHDGSPALLRCSWLASSFWLLSVLHATSLCTGVL
;
A
#
# COMPACT_ATOMS: atom_id res chain seq x y z
N GLY A 1 21.19 -9.91 14.72
CA GLY A 1 19.93 -10.62 14.45
C GLY A 1 19.47 -10.27 13.05
N GLN A 2 18.78 -11.18 12.39
CA GLN A 2 18.08 -10.90 11.14
C GLN A 2 16.85 -10.02 11.40
N VAL A 3 16.22 -9.51 10.34
CA VAL A 3 15.02 -8.68 10.40
C VAL A 3 13.97 -9.29 9.46
N HIS A 4 12.91 -9.85 10.03
CA HIS A 4 11.72 -10.29 9.30
C HIS A 4 10.85 -9.06 8.96
N TYR A 5 10.22 -9.06 7.77
CA TYR A 5 9.51 -7.88 7.23
C TYR A 5 8.10 -8.23 6.71
N GLN A 6 7.15 -8.40 7.63
CA GLN A 6 5.74 -8.54 7.23
C GLN A 6 5.24 -7.28 6.52
N ARG A 7 4.44 -7.47 5.47
CA ARG A 7 3.77 -6.39 4.73
C ARG A 7 2.27 -6.50 4.97
N PHE A 8 1.60 -5.36 5.08
CA PHE A 8 0.13 -5.28 5.07
C PHE A 8 -0.30 -4.17 4.12
N LYS A 9 -1.47 -4.34 3.49
CA LYS A 9 -2.06 -3.39 2.56
C LYS A 9 -2.91 -2.39 3.33
N VAL A 10 -2.65 -1.10 3.17
CA VAL A 10 -3.57 -0.04 3.59
C VAL A 10 -4.23 0.51 2.34
N MET A 11 -5.55 0.41 2.28
CA MET A 11 -6.38 0.97 1.21
C MET A 11 -7.72 1.41 1.81
N GLU A 12 -8.43 2.30 1.11
CA GLU A 12 -9.82 2.63 1.44
C GLU A 12 -10.73 1.54 0.84
N TYR A 13 -11.59 0.93 1.66
CA TYR A 13 -12.43 -0.20 1.27
C TYR A 13 -13.79 -0.20 1.99
N VAL A 14 -14.71 -1.03 1.48
CA VAL A 14 -15.94 -1.45 2.17
C VAL A 14 -15.91 -2.98 2.24
N LEU A 15 -16.27 -3.55 3.39
CA LEU A 15 -16.21 -5.00 3.61
C LEU A 15 -17.09 -5.75 2.58
N PRO A 16 -16.55 -6.77 1.86
CA PRO A 16 -17.32 -7.59 0.94
C PRO A 16 -18.47 -8.32 1.65
N LYS A 17 -19.69 -8.20 1.10
CA LYS A 17 -20.90 -8.80 1.69
C LYS A 17 -21.02 -10.31 1.42
N PHE A 18 -20.40 -10.78 0.34
CA PHE A 18 -20.44 -12.16 -0.10
C PHE A 18 -19.13 -12.57 -0.76
N ASP A 19 -18.83 -13.87 -0.68
CA ASP A 19 -17.72 -14.56 -1.28
C ASP A 19 -18.13 -15.11 -2.67
N VAL A 20 -17.18 -15.18 -3.60
CA VAL A 20 -17.33 -15.76 -4.94
C VAL A 20 -16.17 -16.72 -5.17
N THR A 21 -16.49 -18.01 -5.27
CA THR A 21 -15.51 -19.09 -5.45
C THR A 21 -15.70 -19.75 -6.81
N ILE A 22 -14.59 -20.07 -7.48
CA ILE A 22 -14.58 -20.81 -8.74
C ILE A 22 -13.92 -22.17 -8.49
N THR A 23 -14.70 -23.25 -8.67
CA THR A 23 -14.21 -24.62 -8.57
C THR A 23 -13.97 -25.16 -9.97
N THR A 24 -12.70 -25.33 -10.34
CA THR A 24 -12.21 -25.88 -11.62
C THR A 24 -11.15 -26.95 -11.37
N PRO A 25 -10.93 -27.90 -12.29
CA PRO A 25 -9.69 -28.68 -12.27
C PRO A 25 -8.48 -27.76 -12.44
N LEU A 26 -7.31 -28.16 -11.90
CA LEU A 26 -6.06 -27.42 -12.08
C LEU A 26 -5.47 -27.59 -13.50
N TYR A 27 -5.82 -28.70 -14.15
CA TYR A 27 -5.32 -29.10 -15.46
C TYR A 27 -6.47 -29.50 -16.41
N TYR A 28 -6.35 -29.18 -17.70
CA TYR A 28 -7.27 -29.65 -18.74
C TYR A 28 -6.55 -30.52 -19.78
N SER A 29 -7.23 -31.53 -20.33
CA SER A 29 -6.63 -32.39 -21.36
C SER A 29 -6.49 -31.65 -22.69
N VAL A 30 -5.33 -31.74 -23.33
CA VAL A 30 -5.13 -31.22 -24.70
C VAL A 30 -6.12 -31.87 -25.70
N ARG A 31 -6.70 -33.03 -25.37
CA ARG A 31 -7.68 -33.77 -26.18
C ARG A 31 -9.15 -33.41 -25.92
N GLU A 32 -9.46 -32.57 -24.93
CA GLU A 32 -10.84 -32.14 -24.62
C GLU A 32 -11.17 -30.81 -25.31
N ASP A 33 -12.42 -30.61 -25.73
CA ASP A 33 -12.86 -29.44 -26.51
C ASP A 33 -13.59 -28.35 -25.69
N ASP A 34 -13.95 -28.67 -24.44
CA ASP A 34 -14.64 -27.79 -23.51
C ASP A 34 -13.97 -27.86 -22.13
N VAL A 35 -13.73 -26.71 -21.51
CA VAL A 35 -13.21 -26.61 -20.13
C VAL A 35 -14.33 -26.11 -19.23
N SER A 36 -14.61 -26.81 -18.13
CA SER A 36 -15.75 -26.51 -17.26
C SER A 36 -15.38 -26.27 -15.80
N GLY A 37 -16.24 -25.52 -15.11
CA GLY A 37 -16.11 -25.20 -13.69
C GLY A 37 -17.44 -24.79 -13.07
N VAL A 38 -17.46 -24.58 -11.75
CA VAL A 38 -18.65 -24.16 -10.99
C VAL A 38 -18.34 -22.87 -10.26
N VAL A 39 -19.13 -21.82 -10.53
CA VAL A 39 -19.07 -20.56 -9.76
C VAL A 39 -20.08 -20.64 -8.63
N THR A 40 -19.63 -20.39 -7.40
CA THR A 40 -20.44 -20.45 -6.18
C THR A 40 -20.36 -19.12 -5.43
N ALA A 41 -21.52 -18.54 -5.09
CA ALA A 41 -21.62 -17.24 -4.41
C ALA A 41 -22.45 -17.34 -3.11
N LYS A 42 -21.85 -16.95 -1.99
CA LYS A 42 -22.45 -17.07 -0.64
C LYS A 42 -22.14 -15.86 0.22
N TYR A 43 -23.11 -15.36 0.97
CA TYR A 43 -22.87 -14.31 1.98
C TYR A 43 -21.92 -14.78 3.08
N THR A 44 -21.27 -13.85 3.78
CA THR A 44 -20.33 -14.17 4.88
C THR A 44 -20.97 -14.94 6.04
N TYR A 45 -22.31 -14.90 6.15
CA TYR A 45 -23.15 -15.70 7.07
C TYR A 45 -23.76 -16.96 6.42
N GLY A 46 -23.19 -17.45 5.31
CA GLY A 46 -23.40 -18.79 4.75
C GLY A 46 -24.62 -19.02 3.85
N LYS A 47 -25.56 -18.05 3.75
CA LYS A 47 -26.71 -18.13 2.82
C LYS A 47 -26.27 -17.95 1.35
N PRO A 48 -26.97 -18.55 0.37
CA PRO A 48 -26.68 -18.38 -1.06
C PRO A 48 -27.04 -16.98 -1.57
N VAL A 49 -26.27 -16.45 -2.53
CA VAL A 49 -26.56 -15.18 -3.22
C VAL A 49 -27.50 -15.42 -4.40
N LYS A 50 -28.53 -14.58 -4.55
CA LYS A 50 -29.37 -14.48 -5.76
C LYS A 50 -28.86 -13.32 -6.61
N GLY A 51 -28.73 -13.51 -7.93
CA GLY A 51 -28.19 -12.47 -8.79
C GLY A 51 -27.91 -12.92 -10.22
N THR A 52 -27.08 -12.16 -10.91
CA THR A 52 -26.48 -12.54 -12.20
C THR A 52 -24.97 -12.79 -12.03
N VAL A 53 -24.39 -13.58 -12.93
CA VAL A 53 -22.94 -13.72 -13.06
C VAL A 53 -22.53 -13.44 -14.49
N THR A 54 -21.49 -12.64 -14.67
CA THR A 54 -20.77 -12.47 -15.94
C THR A 54 -19.42 -13.16 -15.83
N VAL A 55 -19.15 -14.14 -16.69
CA VAL A 55 -17.90 -14.89 -16.70
C VAL A 55 -17.13 -14.62 -17.98
N THR A 56 -15.82 -14.46 -17.84
CA THR A 56 -14.89 -14.07 -18.89
C THR A 56 -13.80 -15.13 -19.03
N CYS A 57 -13.76 -15.81 -20.18
CA CYS A 57 -12.68 -16.74 -20.52
C CYS A 57 -11.55 -15.97 -21.24
N LEU A 58 -10.29 -16.20 -20.86
CA LEU A 58 -9.08 -15.51 -21.33
C LEU A 58 -7.95 -16.51 -21.63
N SER A 59 -7.11 -16.22 -22.64
CA SER A 59 -5.84 -16.93 -22.84
C SER A 59 -4.71 -16.21 -22.12
N VAL A 60 -3.88 -16.95 -21.38
CA VAL A 60 -2.76 -16.41 -20.57
C VAL A 60 -1.48 -16.37 -21.41
N SER A 61 -1.49 -15.48 -22.40
CA SER A 61 -0.35 -15.24 -23.29
C SER A 61 0.58 -14.15 -22.76
N TYR A 62 1.90 -14.34 -22.89
CA TYR A 62 2.92 -13.33 -22.59
C TYR A 62 3.27 -12.43 -23.80
N TRP A 63 2.82 -12.79 -25.01
CA TRP A 63 3.27 -12.16 -26.26
C TRP A 63 2.15 -11.68 -27.19
N THR A 64 0.87 -11.93 -26.85
CA THR A 64 -0.28 -11.56 -27.71
C THR A 64 -1.29 -10.66 -26.98
N ASN A 65 -2.11 -9.94 -27.77
CA ASN A 65 -3.20 -9.13 -27.22
C ASN A 65 -4.29 -10.03 -26.64
N LYS A 66 -4.59 -9.87 -25.34
CA LYS A 66 -5.68 -10.58 -24.65
C LYS A 66 -7.01 -10.37 -25.38
N ARG A 67 -7.56 -11.44 -25.95
CA ARG A 67 -8.95 -11.52 -26.46
C ARG A 67 -9.79 -12.28 -25.45
N ASN A 68 -11.04 -11.85 -25.26
CA ASN A 68 -11.92 -12.35 -24.21
C ASN A 68 -13.26 -12.86 -24.76
N ILE A 69 -13.83 -13.86 -24.09
CA ILE A 69 -15.20 -14.33 -24.33
C ILE A 69 -16.00 -14.09 -23.06
N THR A 70 -17.00 -13.21 -23.12
CA THR A 70 -17.90 -12.88 -22.01
C THR A 70 -19.24 -13.60 -22.15
N MET A 71 -19.72 -14.22 -21.08
CA MET A 71 -21.01 -14.91 -20.99
C MET A 71 -21.73 -14.46 -19.72
N THR A 72 -23.05 -14.24 -19.78
CA THR A 72 -23.85 -13.83 -18.61
C THR A 72 -24.96 -14.83 -18.33
N MET A 73 -25.16 -15.18 -17.06
CA MET A 73 -26.09 -16.21 -16.57
C MET A 73 -26.77 -15.73 -15.28
N GLU A 74 -27.90 -16.34 -14.90
CA GLU A 74 -28.47 -16.18 -13.55
C GLU A 74 -27.78 -17.11 -12.55
N ILE A 75 -27.65 -16.67 -11.30
CA ILE A 75 -27.06 -17.46 -10.20
C ILE A 75 -27.95 -17.41 -8.96
N ASN A 76 -28.15 -18.59 -8.36
CA ASN A 76 -28.81 -18.77 -7.06
C ASN A 76 -27.94 -19.72 -6.23
N GLY A 77 -26.95 -19.17 -5.53
CA GLY A 77 -25.94 -19.92 -4.77
C GLY A 77 -24.82 -20.51 -5.63
N SER A 78 -25.13 -21.18 -6.75
CA SER A 78 -24.12 -21.80 -7.63
C SER A 78 -24.61 -21.98 -9.07
N VAL A 79 -23.70 -21.91 -10.04
CA VAL A 79 -23.97 -22.17 -11.48
C VAL A 79 -22.75 -22.80 -12.18
N ASN A 80 -23.01 -23.69 -13.12
CA ASN A 80 -21.98 -24.35 -13.93
C ASN A 80 -21.62 -23.48 -15.15
N VAL A 81 -20.34 -23.44 -15.49
CA VAL A 81 -19.80 -22.60 -16.58
C VAL A 81 -18.89 -23.45 -17.46
N THR A 82 -18.91 -23.20 -18.77
CA THR A 82 -18.09 -23.90 -19.76
C THR A 82 -17.45 -22.91 -20.73
N CYS A 83 -16.12 -22.89 -20.80
CA CYS A 83 -15.34 -22.17 -21.80
C CYS A 83 -15.05 -23.09 -22.99
N ASN A 84 -15.58 -22.77 -24.17
CA ASN A 84 -15.38 -23.57 -25.38
C ASN A 84 -14.06 -23.26 -26.10
N LYS A 85 -13.25 -24.29 -26.34
CA LYS A 85 -11.91 -24.20 -26.94
C LYS A 85 -11.92 -23.75 -28.39
N LEU A 86 -12.91 -24.21 -29.18
CA LEU A 86 -13.05 -23.85 -30.59
C LEU A 86 -13.39 -22.37 -30.77
N MET A 87 -14.16 -21.76 -29.86
CA MET A 87 -14.39 -20.31 -29.88
C MET A 87 -13.11 -19.50 -29.61
N LEU A 88 -12.26 -19.96 -28.68
CA LEU A 88 -10.96 -19.33 -28.43
C LEU A 88 -10.01 -19.49 -29.63
N GLN A 89 -9.94 -20.68 -30.24
CA GLN A 89 -9.08 -20.94 -31.40
C GLN A 89 -9.49 -20.15 -32.65
N ASN A 90 -10.80 -20.03 -32.93
CA ASN A 90 -11.30 -19.25 -34.07
C ASN A 90 -11.01 -17.73 -33.95
N LEU A 91 -10.58 -17.24 -32.78
CA LEU A 91 -10.16 -15.85 -32.57
C LEU A 91 -8.67 -15.62 -32.84
N ASN A 92 -7.87 -16.64 -33.18
CA ASN A 92 -6.41 -16.56 -33.35
C ASN A 92 -5.93 -16.62 -34.82
N THR A 93 -6.74 -16.23 -35.80
CA THR A 93 -6.44 -16.40 -37.24
C THR A 93 -5.31 -15.53 -37.81
N ASP A 94 -4.76 -14.57 -37.05
CA ASP A 94 -3.76 -13.59 -37.52
C ASP A 94 -2.45 -13.63 -36.71
N GLN A 95 -1.61 -14.67 -36.90
CA GLN A 95 -0.17 -14.52 -37.16
C GLN A 95 0.55 -15.84 -37.49
N SER A 96 1.74 -15.74 -38.08
CA SER A 96 2.35 -16.80 -38.91
C SER A 96 3.76 -17.23 -38.51
N TRP A 97 4.10 -17.22 -37.21
CA TRP A 97 5.50 -17.34 -36.75
C TRP A 97 5.87 -18.66 -36.04
N HIS A 98 4.93 -19.59 -35.85
CA HIS A 98 5.20 -20.92 -35.27
C HIS A 98 4.76 -22.08 -36.19
N GLN A 99 5.22 -22.08 -37.45
CA GLN A 99 5.26 -23.31 -38.25
C GLN A 99 6.53 -24.11 -37.89
N GLY A 100 6.53 -24.75 -36.72
CA GLY A 100 7.67 -25.52 -36.21
C GLY A 100 7.29 -26.45 -35.05
N ASP A 101 6.76 -25.89 -33.97
CA ASP A 101 6.25 -26.63 -32.81
C ASP A 101 4.72 -26.63 -32.79
N SER A 102 4.10 -27.81 -32.80
CA SER A 102 2.65 -27.99 -32.73
C SER A 102 2.08 -28.10 -31.31
N ASP A 103 2.96 -28.27 -30.30
CA ASP A 103 2.60 -28.86 -29.01
C ASP A 103 2.58 -27.85 -27.85
N TYR A 104 2.80 -26.56 -28.14
CA TYR A 104 2.70 -25.48 -27.15
C TYR A 104 1.27 -24.93 -27.07
N MET A 105 0.59 -25.21 -25.96
CA MET A 105 -0.71 -24.61 -25.61
C MET A 105 -0.56 -23.60 -24.48
N GLU A 106 -1.39 -22.56 -24.48
CA GLU A 106 -1.42 -21.53 -23.42
C GLU A 106 -2.40 -21.91 -22.28
N PRO A 107 -2.16 -21.50 -21.03
CA PRO A 107 -3.13 -21.64 -19.94
C PRO A 107 -4.38 -20.77 -20.16
N ILE A 108 -5.50 -21.16 -19.56
CA ILE A 108 -6.78 -20.45 -19.64
C ILE A 108 -7.10 -19.84 -18.28
N GLU A 109 -7.43 -18.54 -18.24
CA GLU A 109 -7.98 -17.86 -17.05
C GLU A 109 -9.50 -17.71 -17.20
N ILE A 110 -10.23 -18.03 -16.13
CA ILE A 110 -11.68 -17.84 -15.99
C ILE A 110 -11.92 -16.81 -14.90
N LEU A 111 -12.43 -15.63 -15.27
CA LEU A 111 -12.79 -14.53 -14.36
C LEU A 111 -14.32 -14.44 -14.24
N ALA A 112 -14.87 -14.67 -13.06
CA ALA A 112 -16.31 -14.51 -12.78
C ALA A 112 -16.58 -13.23 -11.98
N VAL A 113 -17.67 -12.53 -12.32
CA VAL A 113 -18.19 -11.35 -11.63
C VAL A 113 -19.65 -11.59 -11.31
N VAL A 114 -20.01 -11.71 -10.02
CA VAL A 114 -21.37 -11.96 -9.54
C VAL A 114 -21.97 -10.67 -8.99
N THR A 115 -23.18 -10.32 -9.42
CA THR A 115 -23.92 -9.11 -9.01
C THR A 115 -25.21 -9.48 -8.28
N GLU A 116 -25.35 -9.03 -7.02
CA GLU A 116 -26.52 -9.29 -6.16
C GLU A 116 -27.78 -8.55 -6.68
N SER A 117 -28.89 -9.26 -6.86
CA SER A 117 -30.12 -8.67 -7.42
C SER A 117 -30.89 -7.72 -6.50
N LEU A 118 -30.64 -7.75 -5.19
CA LEU A 118 -31.29 -6.85 -4.21
C LEU A 118 -30.52 -5.56 -3.95
N THR A 119 -29.18 -5.55 -4.07
CA THR A 119 -28.36 -4.35 -3.76
C THR A 119 -27.52 -3.83 -4.93
N GLY A 120 -27.49 -4.54 -6.06
CA GLY A 120 -26.68 -4.17 -7.23
C GLY A 120 -25.17 -4.32 -7.05
N ILE A 121 -24.71 -4.81 -5.89
CA ILE A 121 -23.28 -4.94 -5.57
C ILE A 121 -22.69 -6.15 -6.30
N SER A 122 -21.56 -5.92 -6.96
CA SER A 122 -20.74 -6.95 -7.60
C SER A 122 -19.56 -7.39 -6.73
N GLN A 123 -19.15 -8.65 -6.88
CA GLN A 123 -17.87 -9.21 -6.40
C GLN A 123 -17.26 -10.09 -7.50
N ASN A 124 -15.94 -10.26 -7.50
CA ASN A 124 -15.23 -11.02 -8.53
C ASN A 124 -14.28 -12.08 -7.98
N SER A 125 -13.88 -13.01 -8.85
CA SER A 125 -12.98 -14.13 -8.56
C SER A 125 -12.36 -14.63 -9.87
N SER A 126 -11.12 -15.12 -9.87
CA SER A 126 -10.56 -15.81 -11.05
C SER A 126 -9.81 -17.10 -10.70
N ALA A 127 -9.75 -18.00 -11.67
CA ALA A 127 -9.02 -19.27 -11.60
C ALA A 127 -8.24 -19.50 -12.90
N ILE A 128 -7.06 -20.11 -12.82
CA ILE A 128 -6.19 -20.42 -13.96
C ILE A 128 -6.05 -21.93 -14.10
N ILE A 129 -6.17 -22.44 -15.33
CA ILE A 129 -6.18 -23.86 -15.67
C ILE A 129 -5.09 -24.13 -16.71
N PHE A 130 -4.23 -25.11 -16.44
CA PHE A 130 -3.03 -25.38 -17.23
C PHE A 130 -3.23 -26.54 -18.23
N PRO A 131 -2.61 -26.49 -19.43
CA PRO A 131 -2.66 -27.58 -20.40
C PRO A 131 -1.85 -28.80 -19.92
N LYS A 132 -2.38 -30.00 -20.18
CA LYS A 132 -1.78 -31.28 -19.77
C LYS A 132 -1.34 -32.13 -20.96
N GLN A 133 -0.03 -32.38 -21.07
CA GLN A 133 0.57 -33.22 -22.13
C GLN A 133 0.56 -34.73 -21.81
N SER A 134 0.61 -35.13 -20.53
CA SER A 134 0.68 -36.54 -20.10
C SER A 134 -0.09 -36.76 -18.79
N ASP A 135 -0.55 -37.99 -18.55
CA ASP A 135 -1.32 -38.37 -17.35
C ASP A 135 -0.46 -38.58 -16.09
N TYR A 136 0.85 -38.73 -16.27
CA TYR A 136 1.80 -39.07 -15.20
C TYR A 136 3.02 -38.15 -15.23
N PHE A 137 3.51 -37.78 -14.05
CA PHE A 137 4.80 -37.12 -13.87
C PHE A 137 5.83 -38.11 -13.29
N VAL A 138 7.08 -37.98 -13.75
CA VAL A 138 8.21 -38.81 -13.33
C VAL A 138 9.39 -37.88 -13.05
N GLU A 139 9.87 -37.86 -11.80
CA GLU A 139 10.83 -36.87 -11.32
C GLU A 139 11.92 -37.50 -10.44
N PHE A 140 13.16 -37.03 -10.57
CA PHE A 140 14.27 -37.41 -9.68
C PHE A 140 14.36 -36.44 -8.49
N LEU A 141 13.97 -36.89 -7.29
CA LEU A 141 13.93 -36.06 -6.08
C LEU A 141 15.31 -35.77 -5.49
N ASP A 142 16.13 -36.82 -5.38
CA ASP A 142 17.52 -36.74 -4.91
C ASP A 142 18.39 -37.72 -5.71
N TYR A 143 19.63 -37.37 -5.97
CA TYR A 143 20.61 -38.20 -6.66
C TYR A 143 22.04 -37.72 -6.42
N SER A 144 22.98 -38.65 -6.48
CA SER A 144 24.39 -38.30 -6.30
C SER A 144 24.94 -37.50 -7.49
N ARG A 145 25.06 -36.19 -7.34
CA ARG A 145 25.63 -35.27 -8.35
C ARG A 145 27.14 -35.45 -8.61
N VAL A 146 27.81 -36.35 -7.88
CA VAL A 146 29.25 -36.60 -8.00
C VAL A 146 29.51 -38.10 -8.05
N ILE A 147 30.16 -38.54 -9.14
CA ILE A 147 30.57 -39.92 -9.36
C ILE A 147 31.66 -40.30 -8.36
N LYS A 148 31.44 -41.38 -7.60
CA LYS A 148 32.43 -42.03 -6.74
C LYS A 148 32.83 -43.38 -7.37
N PRO A 149 33.95 -43.47 -8.11
CA PRO A 149 34.31 -44.66 -8.87
C PRO A 149 34.39 -45.93 -8.02
N SER A 150 33.89 -47.05 -8.53
CA SER A 150 33.80 -48.35 -7.83
C SER A 150 32.84 -48.39 -6.63
N LEU A 151 32.00 -47.37 -6.43
CA LEU A 151 30.82 -47.43 -5.57
C LEU A 151 29.54 -47.41 -6.42
N ASN A 152 28.38 -47.64 -5.79
CA ASN A 152 27.11 -47.62 -6.51
C ASN A 152 26.57 -46.20 -6.65
N PHE A 153 25.99 -45.89 -7.81
CA PHE A 153 25.12 -44.73 -7.98
C PHE A 153 23.85 -44.93 -7.14
N ILE A 154 23.29 -43.83 -6.65
CA ILE A 154 22.01 -43.81 -5.92
C ILE A 154 21.20 -42.62 -6.44
N ALA A 155 19.92 -42.86 -6.74
CA ALA A 155 18.92 -41.84 -7.00
C ALA A 155 17.54 -42.28 -6.47
N THR A 156 16.71 -41.33 -6.09
CA THR A 156 15.32 -41.55 -5.66
C THR A 156 14.39 -40.91 -6.69
N LEU A 157 13.52 -41.72 -7.28
CA LEU A 157 12.57 -41.33 -8.32
C LEU A 157 11.14 -41.31 -7.75
N LYS A 158 10.34 -40.30 -8.07
CA LYS A 158 8.91 -40.19 -7.75
C LYS A 158 8.09 -40.34 -9.02
N VAL A 159 7.02 -41.13 -8.96
CA VAL A 159 5.98 -41.24 -9.99
C VAL A 159 4.66 -40.78 -9.38
N THR A 160 4.01 -39.79 -9.99
CA THR A 160 2.70 -39.27 -9.56
C THR A 160 1.72 -39.18 -10.72
N ARG A 161 0.42 -39.16 -10.41
CA ARG A 161 -0.62 -38.85 -11.39
C ARG A 161 -0.89 -37.34 -11.41
N SER A 162 -1.24 -36.81 -12.59
CA SER A 162 -1.35 -35.36 -12.81
C SER A 162 -2.44 -34.66 -11.96
N ASP A 163 -3.41 -35.42 -11.47
CA ASP A 163 -4.59 -34.97 -10.73
C ASP A 163 -4.43 -35.17 -9.21
N SER A 164 -3.19 -35.28 -8.72
CA SER A 164 -2.78 -35.57 -7.33
C SER A 164 -3.30 -36.88 -6.72
N ASN A 165 -4.14 -37.64 -7.42
CA ASN A 165 -4.65 -38.93 -6.98
C ASN A 165 -3.56 -40.02 -6.94
N GLN A 166 -3.72 -40.98 -6.02
CA GLN A 166 -2.82 -42.13 -5.89
C GLN A 166 -2.89 -43.08 -7.09
N LEU A 167 -1.76 -43.74 -7.39
CA LEU A 167 -1.65 -44.70 -8.50
C LEU A 167 -2.43 -45.99 -8.21
N THR A 168 -3.34 -46.32 -9.12
CA THR A 168 -4.20 -47.51 -9.06
C THR A 168 -3.41 -48.82 -9.13
N ALA A 169 -4.04 -49.91 -8.70
CA ALA A 169 -3.44 -51.25 -8.73
C ALA A 169 -3.20 -51.80 -10.15
N GLU A 170 -3.74 -51.18 -11.20
CA GLU A 170 -3.47 -51.53 -12.60
C GLU A 170 -2.31 -50.69 -13.16
N GLU A 171 -2.30 -49.37 -12.91
CA GLU A 171 -1.20 -48.48 -13.28
C GLU A 171 0.13 -48.98 -12.67
N ARG A 172 0.12 -49.42 -11.40
CA ARG A 172 1.29 -49.97 -10.68
C ARG A 172 1.83 -51.33 -11.17
N GLN A 173 1.13 -52.01 -12.08
CA GLN A 173 1.68 -53.23 -12.72
C GLN A 173 2.69 -52.92 -13.83
N ASN A 174 2.73 -51.68 -14.29
CA ASN A 174 3.73 -51.23 -15.26
C ASN A 174 5.09 -51.02 -14.59
N LEU A 175 6.16 -51.36 -15.30
CA LEU A 175 7.53 -51.22 -14.80
C LEU A 175 8.09 -49.86 -15.22
N VAL A 176 8.74 -49.16 -14.28
CA VAL A 176 9.60 -48.03 -14.62
C VAL A 176 10.89 -48.57 -15.24
N THR A 177 11.19 -48.12 -16.45
CA THR A 177 12.41 -48.51 -17.16
C THR A 177 13.47 -47.43 -16.96
N VAL A 178 14.57 -47.78 -16.30
CA VAL A 178 15.69 -46.89 -16.02
C VAL A 178 16.88 -47.28 -16.89
N THR A 179 17.34 -46.37 -17.74
CA THR A 179 18.47 -46.57 -18.64
C THR A 179 19.64 -45.70 -18.21
N ALA A 180 20.72 -46.32 -17.72
CA ALA A 180 21.93 -45.65 -17.26
C ALA A 180 23.09 -45.86 -18.26
N GLN A 181 23.62 -44.78 -18.82
CA GLN A 181 24.71 -44.74 -19.79
C GLN A 181 25.98 -44.20 -19.12
N GLN A 182 27.05 -45.00 -19.08
CA GLN A 182 28.36 -44.64 -18.50
C GLN A 182 29.40 -44.47 -19.60
N SER A 183 30.27 -43.45 -19.52
CA SER A 183 31.44 -43.28 -20.41
C SER A 183 32.68 -42.77 -19.66
N ASP A 184 33.87 -42.94 -20.26
CA ASP A 184 35.16 -42.49 -19.72
C ASP A 184 35.70 -41.21 -20.38
N LEU A 185 34.88 -40.52 -21.19
CA LEU A 185 35.19 -39.22 -21.79
C LEU A 185 35.00 -38.08 -20.80
N LEU A 186 35.75 -36.98 -20.98
CA LEU A 186 35.56 -35.72 -20.24
C LEU A 186 34.80 -34.73 -21.12
N PHE A 187 33.63 -34.28 -20.67
CA PHE A 187 32.95 -33.15 -21.30
C PHE A 187 33.64 -31.85 -20.92
N HIS A 188 34.28 -31.19 -21.89
CA HIS A 188 34.76 -29.82 -21.70
C HIS A 188 33.61 -28.82 -21.95
N HIS A 189 33.30 -27.97 -20.97
CA HIS A 189 32.52 -26.77 -21.20
C HIS A 189 33.33 -25.74 -22.01
N SER A 190 33.24 -25.83 -23.34
CA SER A 190 33.56 -24.74 -24.27
C SER A 190 32.27 -24.25 -24.92
N SER A 191 32.02 -22.94 -24.87
CA SER A 191 30.74 -22.34 -25.25
C SER A 191 30.39 -22.50 -26.75
N LEU A 192 29.11 -22.78 -27.02
CA LEU A 192 28.38 -22.45 -28.25
C LEU A 192 29.16 -22.58 -29.57
N SER A 193 29.43 -23.81 -30.03
CA SER A 193 29.64 -24.08 -31.46
C SER A 193 29.43 -25.56 -31.82
N GLN A 194 29.11 -25.81 -33.09
CA GLN A 194 29.04 -27.10 -33.78
C GLN A 194 27.98 -28.12 -33.30
N LEU A 195 26.76 -27.89 -33.78
CA LEU A 195 26.09 -28.89 -34.61
C LEU A 195 27.03 -29.36 -35.75
N GLU A 196 27.86 -30.37 -35.50
CA GLU A 196 28.59 -31.10 -36.56
C GLU A 196 29.23 -32.40 -36.02
N ASN A 197 29.01 -33.52 -36.73
CA ASN A 197 29.63 -34.84 -36.51
C ASN A 197 29.17 -35.69 -35.30
N GLU A 198 27.90 -36.12 -35.28
CA GLU A 198 27.42 -37.28 -34.48
C GLU A 198 27.97 -38.65 -34.98
N ALA A 199 29.15 -38.68 -35.60
CA ALA A 199 29.63 -39.84 -36.36
C ALA A 199 31.15 -40.03 -36.29
N ILE A 200 31.73 -40.06 -35.09
CA ILE A 200 33.05 -40.64 -34.79
C ILE A 200 33.15 -40.95 -33.29
N GLU A 201 33.83 -42.07 -32.96
CA GLU A 201 34.15 -42.55 -31.59
C GLU A 201 33.00 -43.01 -30.68
N GLU A 202 32.23 -44.00 -31.17
CA GLU A 202 31.73 -45.08 -30.30
C GLU A 202 32.91 -45.83 -29.65
N ARG A 203 33.40 -45.34 -28.51
CA ARG A 203 34.35 -46.06 -27.65
C ARG A 203 33.91 -45.96 -26.19
N ASN A 204 33.82 -47.12 -25.54
CA ASN A 204 33.62 -47.31 -24.10
C ASN A 204 32.28 -46.80 -23.48
N LEU A 205 31.24 -46.57 -24.28
CA LEU A 205 29.87 -46.40 -23.77
C LEU A 205 29.31 -47.72 -23.23
N THR A 206 28.96 -47.75 -21.94
CA THR A 206 28.33 -48.91 -21.28
C THR A 206 26.90 -48.55 -20.88
N VAL A 207 25.92 -49.34 -21.32
CA VAL A 207 24.49 -49.08 -21.05
C VAL A 207 23.92 -50.19 -20.15
N HIS A 208 23.32 -49.78 -19.03
CA HIS A 208 22.53 -50.64 -18.15
C HIS A 208 21.05 -50.27 -18.27
N VAL A 209 20.19 -51.27 -18.46
CA VAL A 209 18.73 -51.11 -18.38
C VAL A 209 18.22 -51.88 -17.16
N LEU A 210 17.45 -51.20 -16.33
CA LEU A 210 17.00 -51.67 -15.02
C LEU A 210 15.50 -51.40 -14.87
N ASN A 211 14.73 -52.42 -14.51
CA ASN A 211 13.27 -52.31 -14.42
C ASN A 211 12.83 -52.37 -12.96
N TYR A 212 12.04 -51.38 -12.54
CA TYR A 212 11.57 -51.23 -11.16
C TYR A 212 10.04 -51.28 -11.08
N THR A 213 9.51 -51.93 -10.04
CA THR A 213 8.08 -51.97 -9.70
C THR A 213 7.68 -50.73 -8.89
N VAL A 214 6.54 -50.11 -9.18
CA VAL A 214 6.08 -48.88 -8.49
C VAL A 214 5.41 -49.18 -7.14
N PRO A 215 5.94 -48.68 -6.00
CA PRO A 215 5.29 -48.81 -4.69
C PRO A 215 4.11 -47.85 -4.52
N GLU A 216 3.38 -47.99 -3.40
CA GLU A 216 2.12 -47.24 -3.17
C GLU A 216 2.33 -45.74 -2.91
N ASN A 217 3.48 -45.35 -2.39
CA ASN A 217 3.88 -43.94 -2.27
C ASN A 217 4.47 -43.35 -3.58
N GLY A 218 4.58 -44.16 -4.65
CA GLY A 218 5.19 -43.74 -5.92
C GLY A 218 6.71 -43.52 -5.89
N ILE A 219 7.40 -43.81 -4.78
CA ILE A 219 8.84 -43.55 -4.62
C ILE A 219 9.66 -44.82 -4.87
N ILE A 220 10.71 -44.70 -5.69
CA ILE A 220 11.59 -45.80 -6.13
C ILE A 220 13.04 -45.42 -5.88
N ASP A 221 13.74 -46.18 -5.03
CA ASP A 221 15.18 -46.06 -4.83
C ASP A 221 15.95 -46.88 -5.90
N ILE A 222 16.73 -46.19 -6.72
CA ILE A 222 17.54 -46.72 -7.83
C ILE A 222 18.99 -46.87 -7.34
N GLU A 223 19.53 -48.09 -7.37
CA GLU A 223 20.94 -48.38 -7.05
C GLU A 223 21.58 -49.29 -8.11
N PHE A 224 22.74 -48.90 -8.65
CA PHE A 224 23.52 -49.69 -9.61
C PHE A 224 25.03 -49.38 -9.57
N PRO A 225 25.91 -50.32 -9.96
CA PRO A 225 27.37 -50.13 -9.86
C PRO A 225 27.94 -49.17 -10.90
N ILE A 226 28.89 -48.32 -10.47
CA ILE A 226 29.68 -47.45 -11.35
C ILE A 226 31.03 -48.10 -11.65
N LEU A 227 31.44 -48.13 -12.92
CA LEU A 227 32.77 -48.64 -13.32
C LEU A 227 33.90 -47.73 -12.81
N SER A 228 35.09 -48.30 -12.60
CA SER A 228 36.23 -47.57 -12.04
C SER A 228 36.84 -46.51 -12.97
N ASN A 229 36.48 -46.49 -14.25
CA ASN A 229 36.90 -45.51 -15.26
C ASN A 229 35.80 -44.53 -15.68
N THR A 230 34.57 -44.64 -15.15
CA THR A 230 33.46 -43.75 -15.52
C THR A 230 33.72 -42.31 -15.10
N LYS A 231 33.51 -41.38 -16.04
CA LYS A 231 33.63 -39.92 -15.83
C LYS A 231 32.34 -39.17 -16.11
N THR A 232 31.46 -39.72 -16.95
CA THR A 232 30.12 -39.19 -17.16
C THR A 232 29.07 -40.30 -17.07
N LEU A 233 27.91 -39.95 -16.53
CA LEU A 233 26.77 -40.83 -16.33
C LEU A 233 25.50 -40.08 -16.74
N ARG A 234 24.72 -40.65 -17.68
CA ARG A 234 23.37 -40.17 -18.00
C ARG A 234 22.35 -41.22 -17.56
N VAL A 235 21.29 -40.82 -16.86
CA VAL A 235 20.23 -41.73 -16.39
C VAL A 235 18.88 -41.22 -16.86
N GLN A 236 18.23 -41.99 -17.73
CA GLN A 236 16.85 -41.78 -18.17
C GLN A 236 15.91 -42.68 -17.36
N ALA A 237 14.74 -42.15 -16.97
CA ALA A 237 13.63 -42.95 -16.44
C ALA A 237 12.38 -42.76 -17.33
N GLU A 238 11.63 -43.83 -17.52
CA GLU A 238 10.48 -43.88 -18.42
C GLU A 238 9.34 -44.72 -17.81
N PHE A 239 8.12 -44.18 -17.82
CA PHE A 239 6.91 -44.81 -17.29
C PHE A 239 5.70 -44.39 -18.13
N LEU A 240 5.06 -45.35 -18.80
CA LEU A 240 3.92 -45.13 -19.69
C LEU A 240 4.20 -44.03 -20.73
N SER A 241 3.50 -42.90 -20.66
CA SER A 241 3.64 -41.74 -21.56
C SER A 241 4.53 -40.62 -20.98
N SER A 242 5.37 -40.93 -19.99
CA SER A 242 6.17 -39.96 -19.25
C SER A 242 7.64 -40.36 -19.20
N ARG A 243 8.54 -39.39 -19.43
CA ARG A 243 9.98 -39.59 -19.61
C ARG A 243 10.74 -38.43 -19.00
N THR A 244 11.83 -38.73 -18.30
CA THR A 244 12.74 -37.74 -17.69
C THR A 244 14.18 -38.25 -17.77
N ASP A 245 15.18 -37.37 -17.82
CA ASP A 245 16.59 -37.77 -17.76
C ASP A 245 17.49 -36.77 -17.03
N ILE A 246 18.54 -37.29 -16.39
CA ILE A 246 19.56 -36.53 -15.66
C ILE A 246 20.96 -36.86 -16.18
N GLY A 247 21.85 -35.87 -16.13
CA GLY A 247 23.27 -36.02 -16.46
C GLY A 247 24.16 -35.67 -15.27
N VAL A 248 25.15 -36.51 -14.99
CA VAL A 248 26.12 -36.37 -13.91
C VAL A 248 27.52 -36.42 -14.52
N TYR A 249 28.30 -35.36 -14.32
CA TYR A 249 29.55 -35.09 -15.04
C TYR A 249 30.76 -34.85 -14.12
N ASP A 250 30.53 -34.74 -12.81
CA ASP A 250 31.57 -34.54 -11.80
C ASP A 250 32.06 -35.87 -11.23
N VAL A 251 33.36 -35.98 -10.96
CA VAL A 251 33.99 -37.15 -10.33
C VAL A 251 34.69 -36.70 -9.04
N PHE A 252 34.55 -37.48 -7.97
CA PHE A 252 35.14 -37.18 -6.67
C PHE A 252 36.68 -37.33 -6.71
N SER A 253 37.39 -36.25 -6.38
CA SER A 253 38.84 -36.23 -6.22
C SER A 253 39.23 -36.90 -4.90
N SER A 254 40.27 -37.72 -4.94
CA SER A 254 40.81 -38.42 -3.78
C SER A 254 42.25 -38.83 -4.08
N PRO A 255 43.27 -38.19 -3.46
CA PRO A 255 44.67 -38.47 -3.75
C PRO A 255 45.08 -39.94 -3.50
N SER A 256 44.38 -40.63 -2.59
CA SER A 256 44.59 -42.05 -2.31
C SER A 256 43.64 -42.99 -3.05
N GLN A 257 42.76 -42.47 -3.92
CA GLN A 257 41.67 -43.22 -4.60
C GLN A 257 40.77 -43.97 -3.60
N THR A 258 40.49 -43.34 -2.46
CA THR A 258 39.63 -43.86 -1.40
C THR A 258 38.32 -43.09 -1.35
N TYR A 259 37.20 -43.80 -1.34
CA TYR A 259 35.86 -43.22 -1.37
C TYR A 259 35.00 -43.74 -0.22
N LEU A 260 34.12 -42.89 0.28
CA LEU A 260 33.16 -43.17 1.34
C LEU A 260 31.76 -42.78 0.84
N GLN A 261 30.74 -43.57 1.18
CA GLN A 261 29.35 -43.31 0.83
C GLN A 261 28.43 -43.63 2.02
N LEU A 262 27.81 -42.61 2.59
CA LEU A 262 26.82 -42.70 3.68
C LEU A 262 25.42 -42.85 3.09
N LYS A 263 24.63 -43.83 3.58
CA LYS A 263 23.26 -44.10 3.12
C LYS A 263 22.30 -44.22 4.31
N THR A 264 21.10 -43.64 4.19
CA THR A 264 19.94 -43.91 5.05
C THR A 264 18.97 -44.86 4.34
N LYS A 265 18.06 -45.49 5.09
CA LYS A 265 16.82 -46.12 4.56
C LYS A 265 15.55 -45.46 5.12
N SER A 266 15.70 -44.42 5.92
CA SER A 266 14.60 -43.69 6.55
C SER A 266 14.40 -42.37 5.82
N GLN A 267 13.27 -42.26 5.10
CA GLN A 267 12.87 -41.05 4.38
C GLN A 267 12.14 -40.07 5.34
N ASP A 268 11.22 -40.55 6.17
CA ASP A 268 10.53 -39.76 7.22
C ASP A 268 11.26 -39.77 8.57
N ILE A 269 12.34 -39.01 8.70
CA ILE A 269 13.03 -38.84 9.99
C ILE A 269 12.25 -37.81 10.84
N LYS A 270 11.55 -38.30 11.87
CA LYS A 270 10.82 -37.47 12.83
C LYS A 270 11.59 -37.37 14.14
N ALA A 271 11.57 -36.21 14.79
CA ALA A 271 12.18 -36.02 16.10
C ALA A 271 11.66 -37.05 17.13
N GLY A 272 12.54 -37.45 18.05
CA GLY A 272 12.28 -38.47 19.07
C GLY A 272 12.36 -39.93 18.59
N LYS A 273 12.45 -40.19 17.27
CA LYS A 273 12.56 -41.56 16.73
C LYS A 273 13.98 -41.91 16.26
N PRO A 274 14.43 -43.16 16.48
CA PRO A 274 15.70 -43.64 15.95
C PRO A 274 15.59 -44.00 14.46
N PHE A 275 16.65 -43.75 13.70
CA PHE A 275 16.81 -44.14 12.29
C PHE A 275 18.18 -44.82 12.06
N GLU A 276 18.30 -45.64 11.01
CA GLU A 276 19.52 -46.38 10.68
C GLU A 276 20.32 -45.73 9.55
N LEU A 277 21.63 -45.61 9.78
CA LEU A 277 22.63 -45.20 8.81
C LEU A 277 23.59 -46.34 8.49
N SER A 278 24.07 -46.38 7.25
CA SER A 278 24.99 -47.40 6.74
C SER A 278 26.12 -46.77 5.91
N ILE A 279 27.32 -47.35 6.00
CA ILE A 279 28.52 -46.84 5.32
C ILE A 279 29.07 -47.89 4.34
N ALA A 280 29.18 -47.47 3.07
CA ALA A 280 29.94 -48.16 2.04
C ALA A 280 31.29 -47.45 1.80
N SER A 281 32.32 -48.23 1.47
CA SER A 281 33.64 -47.72 1.05
C SER A 281 34.33 -48.76 0.17
N ASN A 282 35.19 -48.29 -0.73
CA ASN A 282 36.02 -49.16 -1.58
C ASN A 282 37.24 -49.75 -0.85
N LYS A 283 37.52 -49.31 0.39
CA LYS A 283 38.60 -49.82 1.26
C LYS A 283 38.08 -50.20 2.65
N PRO A 284 38.79 -51.05 3.41
CA PRO A 284 38.34 -51.51 4.73
C PRO A 284 38.52 -50.43 5.82
N VAL A 285 37.46 -49.70 6.14
CA VAL A 285 37.37 -48.79 7.29
C VAL A 285 37.35 -49.61 8.59
N ARG A 286 38.20 -49.25 9.58
CA ARG A 286 38.25 -49.88 10.92
C ARG A 286 37.50 -49.07 11.98
N GLU A 287 37.63 -47.75 11.91
CA GLU A 287 37.05 -46.77 12.82
C GLU A 287 36.76 -45.50 12.01
N PHE A 288 35.70 -44.79 12.36
CA PHE A 288 35.34 -43.50 11.78
C PHE A 288 34.68 -42.60 12.81
N HIS A 289 34.75 -41.30 12.57
CA HIS A 289 34.08 -40.27 13.36
C HIS A 289 32.83 -39.79 12.62
N TYR A 290 31.83 -39.32 13.36
CA TYR A 290 30.65 -38.66 12.82
C TYR A 290 30.39 -37.33 13.53
N LEU A 291 29.85 -36.37 12.78
CA LEU A 291 29.29 -35.12 13.26
C LEU A 291 27.87 -34.97 12.70
N VAL A 292 26.94 -34.53 13.54
CA VAL A 292 25.59 -34.11 13.14
C VAL A 292 25.49 -32.61 13.34
N LEU A 293 25.13 -31.88 12.29
CA LEU A 293 25.02 -30.43 12.30
C LEU A 293 23.63 -29.96 11.89
N SER A 294 23.12 -28.93 12.56
CA SER A 294 21.90 -28.20 12.18
C SER A 294 22.04 -26.76 12.66
N LYS A 295 21.45 -25.79 11.92
CA LYS A 295 21.48 -24.36 12.26
C LYS A 295 22.90 -23.84 12.58
N GLU A 296 23.89 -24.29 11.80
CA GLU A 296 25.32 -23.95 11.95
C GLU A 296 25.96 -24.36 13.30
N GLN A 297 25.33 -25.30 14.03
CA GLN A 297 25.83 -25.85 15.30
C GLN A 297 26.05 -27.37 15.22
N ILE A 298 27.01 -27.89 16.00
CA ILE A 298 27.25 -29.33 16.15
C ILE A 298 26.28 -29.86 17.21
N MET A 299 25.32 -30.65 16.78
CA MET A 299 24.24 -31.19 17.62
C MET A 299 24.64 -32.50 18.31
N ALA A 300 25.41 -33.35 17.61
CA ALA A 300 25.94 -34.60 18.14
C ALA A 300 27.25 -34.97 17.45
N PHE A 301 28.11 -35.71 18.16
CA PHE A 301 29.38 -36.21 17.63
C PHE A 301 29.76 -37.54 18.27
N GLY A 302 30.66 -38.29 17.64
CA GLY A 302 31.23 -39.49 18.24
C GLY A 302 32.07 -40.34 17.29
N THR A 303 32.51 -41.50 17.80
CA THR A 303 33.33 -42.47 17.07
C THR A 303 32.60 -43.81 17.00
N LYS A 304 32.70 -44.53 15.87
CA LYS A 304 32.06 -45.82 15.62
C LYS A 304 32.98 -46.75 14.82
N THR A 305 32.75 -48.06 14.98
CA THR A 305 33.47 -49.13 14.27
C THR A 305 32.54 -50.07 13.49
N ALA A 306 31.23 -50.00 13.72
CA ALA A 306 30.22 -50.78 13.01
C ALA A 306 29.81 -50.08 11.69
N LYS A 307 29.68 -50.86 10.61
CA LYS A 307 29.28 -50.34 9.28
C LYS A 307 27.85 -49.83 9.21
N THR A 308 26.99 -50.26 10.12
CA THR A 308 25.66 -49.67 10.34
C THR A 308 25.54 -49.20 11.78
N PHE A 309 24.82 -48.11 11.99
CA PHE A 309 24.60 -47.50 13.30
C PHE A 309 23.31 -46.69 13.32
N THR A 310 22.71 -46.56 14.50
CA THR A 310 21.48 -45.78 14.69
C THR A 310 21.77 -44.43 15.35
N LEU A 311 20.99 -43.43 14.96
CA LEU A 311 20.91 -42.11 15.60
C LEU A 311 19.44 -41.80 15.92
N THR A 312 19.20 -40.98 16.94
CA THR A 312 17.87 -40.44 17.27
C THR A 312 17.90 -38.94 17.07
N ALA A 313 17.01 -38.40 16.23
CA ALA A 313 16.93 -36.97 15.99
C ALA A 313 16.19 -36.25 17.14
N GLU A 314 16.64 -35.04 17.47
CA GLU A 314 15.95 -34.14 18.40
C GLU A 314 15.20 -33.04 17.64
N ASN A 315 14.22 -32.37 18.28
CA ASN A 315 13.59 -31.15 17.73
C ASN A 315 14.64 -30.04 17.43
N SER A 316 15.78 -30.06 18.12
CA SER A 316 16.90 -29.16 17.88
C SER A 316 17.52 -29.34 16.47
N TRP A 317 17.45 -30.55 15.88
CA TRP A 317 17.97 -30.90 14.55
C TRP A 317 17.06 -30.48 13.38
N ALA A 318 15.81 -30.10 13.67
CA ALA A 318 14.82 -29.73 12.66
C ALA A 318 14.99 -28.28 12.15
N PRO A 319 14.71 -27.97 10.87
CA PRO A 319 14.08 -28.84 9.88
C PRO A 319 15.06 -29.69 9.05
N LEU A 320 16.37 -29.47 9.20
CA LEU A 320 17.39 -30.11 8.36
C LEU A 320 18.67 -30.38 9.16
N ALA A 321 19.23 -31.58 8.99
CA ALA A 321 20.49 -31.99 9.62
C ALA A 321 21.50 -32.52 8.59
N CYS A 322 22.73 -32.01 8.63
CA CYS A 322 23.86 -32.52 7.84
C CYS A 322 24.65 -33.53 8.68
N ILE A 323 24.65 -34.80 8.26
CA ILE A 323 25.33 -35.90 8.92
C ILE A 323 26.60 -36.22 8.14
N LEU A 324 27.72 -35.80 8.72
CA LEU A 324 29.06 -35.99 8.18
C LEU A 324 29.72 -37.21 8.82
N VAL A 325 30.39 -38.04 8.03
CA VAL A 325 31.27 -39.13 8.49
C VAL A 325 32.66 -38.98 7.88
N PHE A 326 33.71 -39.20 8.66
CA PHE A 326 35.09 -39.10 8.18
C PHE A 326 36.08 -40.01 8.94
N TYR A 327 37.20 -40.32 8.28
CA TYR A 327 38.39 -40.92 8.89
C TYR A 327 39.65 -40.46 8.13
N VAL A 328 40.83 -40.76 8.67
CA VAL A 328 42.12 -40.51 8.02
C VAL A 328 42.72 -41.86 7.60
N ASP A 329 43.22 -41.97 6.37
CA ASP A 329 43.77 -43.21 5.84
C ASP A 329 45.28 -43.41 6.14
N GLU A 330 45.83 -44.55 5.72
CA GLU A 330 47.24 -44.91 5.94
C GLU A 330 48.25 -43.99 5.22
N LEU A 331 47.79 -43.09 4.34
CA LEU A 331 48.60 -42.06 3.67
C LEU A 331 48.40 -40.66 4.28
N GLY A 332 47.61 -40.54 5.35
CA GLY A 332 47.30 -39.26 5.99
C GLY A 332 46.25 -38.43 5.24
N VAL A 333 45.48 -39.01 4.32
CA VAL A 333 44.43 -38.30 3.57
C VAL A 333 43.11 -38.36 4.32
N VAL A 334 42.40 -37.23 4.40
CA VAL A 334 41.04 -37.18 4.98
C VAL A 334 40.02 -37.73 3.98
N VAL A 335 39.36 -38.82 4.35
CA VAL A 335 38.31 -39.48 3.57
C VAL A 335 36.97 -39.27 4.28
N ASN A 336 36.01 -38.64 3.62
CA ASN A 336 34.73 -38.25 4.21
C ASN A 336 33.52 -38.40 3.27
N ASP A 337 32.32 -38.33 3.85
CA ASP A 337 31.07 -38.13 3.13
C ASP A 337 30.01 -37.43 4.00
N ALA A 338 29.06 -36.75 3.38
CA ALA A 338 28.01 -35.98 4.06
C ALA A 338 26.61 -36.25 3.47
N LEU A 339 25.74 -36.82 4.29
CA LEU A 339 24.32 -37.04 3.98
C LEU A 339 23.48 -35.96 4.68
N THR A 340 22.68 -35.22 3.91
CA THR A 340 21.73 -34.24 4.46
C THR A 340 20.38 -34.92 4.62
N VAL A 341 19.76 -34.82 5.80
CA VAL A 341 18.43 -35.39 6.07
C VAL A 341 17.45 -34.30 6.51
N PRO A 342 16.21 -34.28 5.99
CA PRO A 342 15.13 -33.51 6.58
C PRO A 342 14.75 -34.14 7.93
N VAL A 343 14.50 -33.31 8.94
CA VAL A 343 14.03 -33.75 10.26
C VAL A 343 12.72 -33.01 10.53
N GLN A 344 11.61 -33.74 10.53
CA GLN A 344 10.30 -33.15 10.84
C GLN A 344 10.26 -32.75 12.34
N PRO A 345 10.07 -31.46 12.67
CA PRO A 345 9.90 -31.02 14.05
C PRO A 345 8.56 -31.52 14.58
N VAL A 346 8.49 -31.77 15.88
CA VAL A 346 7.23 -31.99 16.60
C VAL A 346 6.95 -30.74 17.42
N LEU A 347 5.91 -29.98 17.05
CA LEU A 347 5.35 -28.96 17.92
C LEU A 347 4.54 -29.67 19.01
N ASP A 348 5.21 -30.04 20.11
CA ASP A 348 4.61 -30.74 21.25
C ASP A 348 3.45 -29.92 21.88
N ASP A 349 3.55 -28.60 21.79
CA ASP A 349 2.74 -27.62 22.53
C ASP A 349 1.44 -27.18 21.80
N LYS A 350 0.64 -28.11 21.28
CA LYS A 350 -0.58 -27.76 20.51
C LYS A 350 -1.71 -27.18 21.37
N ILE A 351 -1.95 -25.88 21.25
CA ILE A 351 -3.11 -25.18 21.84
C ILE A 351 -4.43 -25.66 21.21
N LYS A 352 -5.48 -25.78 22.03
CA LYS A 352 -6.85 -26.07 21.57
C LYS A 352 -7.81 -24.95 21.95
N ILE A 353 -8.52 -24.44 20.94
CA ILE A 353 -9.59 -23.45 21.06
C ILE A 353 -10.94 -24.17 20.85
N SER A 354 -11.98 -23.79 21.60
CA SER A 354 -13.37 -24.15 21.27
C SER A 354 -14.37 -23.14 21.82
N TRP A 355 -15.33 -22.72 20.99
CA TRP A 355 -16.53 -22.00 21.44
C TRP A 355 -17.49 -22.96 22.16
N SER A 356 -18.38 -22.43 23.03
CA SER A 356 -19.46 -23.22 23.63
C SER A 356 -20.71 -23.38 22.75
N LYS A 357 -20.73 -22.71 21.60
CA LYS A 357 -21.77 -22.76 20.56
C LYS A 357 -21.15 -22.45 19.21
N ASP A 358 -21.57 -23.13 18.15
CA ASP A 358 -21.11 -22.87 16.77
C ASP A 358 -21.91 -21.75 16.10
N LYS A 359 -23.17 -21.56 16.54
CA LYS A 359 -24.10 -20.53 16.07
C LYS A 359 -24.67 -19.73 17.24
N VAL A 360 -24.73 -18.42 17.09
CA VAL A 360 -25.12 -17.44 18.12
C VAL A 360 -25.87 -16.27 17.50
N LYS A 361 -26.69 -15.59 18.30
CA LYS A 361 -27.27 -14.29 17.92
C LYS A 361 -26.26 -13.15 18.15
N PRO A 362 -26.36 -12.02 17.41
CA PRO A 362 -25.71 -10.75 17.77
C PRO A 362 -25.91 -10.38 19.26
N SER A 363 -24.85 -9.89 19.91
CA SER A 363 -24.83 -9.57 21.36
C SER A 363 -25.19 -10.70 22.34
N GLU A 364 -25.18 -11.96 21.89
CA GLU A 364 -25.27 -13.12 22.79
C GLU A 364 -23.97 -13.32 23.59
N ARG A 365 -24.07 -13.87 24.81
CA ARG A 365 -22.89 -14.30 25.59
C ARG A 365 -22.46 -15.69 25.15
N VAL A 366 -21.21 -15.84 24.79
CA VAL A 366 -20.56 -17.13 24.49
C VAL A 366 -19.32 -17.27 25.35
N SER A 367 -18.90 -18.51 25.63
CA SER A 367 -17.66 -18.78 26.34
C SER A 367 -16.64 -19.39 25.37
N LEU A 368 -15.46 -18.79 25.31
CA LEU A 368 -14.30 -19.33 24.61
C LEU A 368 -13.47 -20.17 25.59
N LYS A 369 -13.27 -21.44 25.29
CA LYS A 369 -12.32 -22.29 26.04
C LYS A 369 -10.98 -22.31 25.31
N LEU A 370 -9.91 -22.00 26.05
CA LEU A 370 -8.52 -22.17 25.66
C LEU A 370 -7.93 -23.29 26.51
N SER A 371 -7.26 -24.25 25.89
CA SER A 371 -6.57 -25.36 26.57
C SER A 371 -5.10 -25.33 26.15
N THR A 372 -4.19 -25.04 27.09
CA THR A 372 -2.74 -24.98 26.85
C THR A 372 -2.02 -26.22 27.38
N PRO A 373 -0.89 -26.62 26.77
CA PRO A 373 -0.09 -27.76 27.19
C PRO A 373 0.57 -27.55 28.56
N GLU A 374 1.29 -26.42 28.74
CA GLU A 374 1.89 -26.03 30.01
C GLU A 374 1.06 -24.95 30.74
N PRO A 375 1.04 -24.95 32.10
CA PRO A 375 0.49 -23.86 32.89
C PRO A 375 1.47 -22.70 33.01
N GLY A 376 1.00 -21.46 32.80
CA GLY A 376 1.85 -20.27 32.80
C GLY A 376 2.41 -19.89 31.44
N SER A 377 2.00 -20.55 30.36
CA SER A 377 2.30 -20.15 28.98
C SER A 377 1.58 -18.85 28.61
N VAL A 378 2.15 -18.12 27.65
CA VAL A 378 1.54 -16.92 27.04
C VAL A 378 0.76 -17.36 25.80
N VAL A 379 -0.47 -16.91 25.64
CA VAL A 379 -1.33 -17.17 24.48
C VAL A 379 -1.63 -15.84 23.80
N GLY A 380 -1.33 -15.74 22.51
CA GLY A 380 -1.83 -14.68 21.63
C GLY A 380 -3.11 -15.16 20.95
N LEU A 381 -4.20 -14.39 21.06
CA LEU A 381 -5.51 -14.67 20.46
C LEU A 381 -5.92 -13.53 19.52
N ALA A 382 -6.55 -13.88 18.41
CA ALA A 382 -7.24 -12.96 17.52
C ALA A 382 -8.59 -13.55 17.08
N VAL A 383 -9.63 -12.72 16.95
CA VAL A 383 -10.91 -13.10 16.35
C VAL A 383 -11.32 -12.06 15.30
N VAL A 384 -11.33 -12.46 14.04
CA VAL A 384 -11.42 -11.58 12.87
C VAL A 384 -12.70 -11.86 12.09
N ASP A 385 -13.33 -10.84 11.51
CA ASP A 385 -14.48 -11.04 10.61
C ASP A 385 -14.04 -11.74 9.33
N LYS A 386 -14.74 -12.82 8.94
CA LYS A 386 -14.51 -13.55 7.67
C LYS A 386 -14.57 -12.63 6.44
N SER A 387 -15.31 -11.53 6.49
CA SER A 387 -15.34 -10.52 5.42
C SER A 387 -13.97 -9.89 5.13
N THR A 388 -13.06 -9.77 6.11
CA THR A 388 -11.72 -9.21 5.87
C THR A 388 -10.83 -10.18 5.08
N LYS A 389 -11.05 -11.49 5.19
CA LYS A 389 -10.33 -12.51 4.41
C LYS A 389 -10.71 -12.49 2.92
N LEU A 390 -11.79 -11.81 2.55
CA LEU A 390 -12.18 -11.57 1.16
C LEU A 390 -11.45 -10.38 0.53
N LEU A 391 -10.67 -9.60 1.30
CA LEU A 391 -9.89 -8.45 0.82
C LEU A 391 -8.43 -8.79 0.46
N GLY A 392 -7.97 -10.01 0.75
CA GLY A 392 -6.63 -10.49 0.43
C GLY A 392 -6.11 -11.58 1.39
N GLU A 393 -4.85 -11.96 1.22
CA GLU A 393 -4.19 -13.02 2.00
C GLU A 393 -4.23 -12.76 3.52
N SER A 394 -4.72 -13.75 4.29
CA SER A 394 -4.77 -13.63 5.75
C SER A 394 -3.39 -13.77 6.38
N SER A 395 -2.93 -12.74 7.10
CA SER A 395 -1.69 -12.76 7.89
C SER A 395 -1.80 -13.53 9.22
N ASP A 396 -2.55 -14.64 9.23
CA ASP A 396 -2.59 -15.57 10.36
C ASP A 396 -1.28 -16.37 10.43
N ILE A 397 -0.79 -16.62 11.64
CA ILE A 397 0.35 -17.53 11.85
C ILE A 397 -0.17 -18.96 11.78
N THR A 398 0.30 -19.73 10.80
CA THR A 398 -0.03 -21.16 10.61
C THR A 398 1.18 -22.06 10.90
N GLU A 399 0.92 -23.35 11.15
CA GLU A 399 1.98 -24.36 11.35
C GLU A 399 2.90 -24.43 10.11
N ASP A 400 2.34 -24.35 8.90
CA ASP A 400 3.11 -24.28 7.64
C ASP A 400 3.95 -23.00 7.51
N SER A 401 3.44 -21.84 7.92
CA SER A 401 4.22 -20.59 7.88
C SER A 401 5.42 -20.63 8.82
N VAL A 402 5.26 -21.25 9.99
CA VAL A 402 6.32 -21.47 10.97
C VAL A 402 7.35 -22.48 10.43
N PHE A 403 6.90 -23.56 9.78
CA PHE A 403 7.81 -24.53 9.16
C PHE A 403 8.53 -23.96 7.94
N HIS A 404 7.87 -23.11 7.14
CA HIS A 404 8.51 -22.41 6.03
C HIS A 404 9.57 -21.43 6.55
N GLU A 405 9.25 -20.55 7.51
CA GLU A 405 10.24 -19.68 8.14
C GLU A 405 11.41 -20.49 8.73
N LEU A 406 11.15 -21.58 9.46
CA LEU A 406 12.19 -22.49 9.96
C LEU A 406 13.05 -23.08 8.84
N SER A 407 12.48 -23.37 7.67
CA SER A 407 13.25 -23.84 6.50
C SER A 407 14.22 -22.78 5.97
N LEU A 408 13.88 -21.49 6.05
CA LEU A 408 14.75 -20.38 5.62
C LEU A 408 15.98 -20.18 6.51
N TYR A 409 15.96 -20.68 7.76
CA TYR A 409 17.18 -20.74 8.62
C TYR A 409 18.13 -21.88 8.23
N SER A 410 17.73 -22.78 7.31
CA SER A 410 18.62 -23.83 6.80
C SER A 410 19.51 -23.25 5.71
N THR A 411 20.70 -22.78 6.10
CA THR A 411 21.75 -22.25 5.20
C THR A 411 22.42 -23.34 4.37
N VAL A 412 21.63 -24.11 3.61
CA VAL A 412 22.11 -24.91 2.49
C VAL A 412 22.53 -23.93 1.39
N GLN A 413 23.74 -23.39 1.51
CA GLN A 413 24.39 -22.73 0.40
C GLN A 413 24.47 -23.73 -0.75
N TYR A 414 23.97 -23.33 -1.92
CA TYR A 414 23.94 -24.15 -3.11
C TYR A 414 25.35 -24.21 -3.71
N PHE A 415 26.29 -24.87 -3.02
CA PHE A 415 27.64 -25.14 -3.49
C PHE A 415 27.54 -26.01 -4.74
N PRO A 416 27.86 -25.50 -5.95
CA PRO A 416 27.61 -26.26 -7.18
C PRO A 416 28.59 -27.43 -7.36
N LEU A 417 29.69 -27.43 -6.60
CA LEU A 417 30.85 -28.29 -6.78
C LEU A 417 31.31 -28.81 -5.41
N VAL A 418 31.19 -30.11 -5.19
CA VAL A 418 31.83 -30.85 -4.09
C VAL A 418 32.76 -31.87 -4.74
N ARG A 419 33.93 -31.42 -5.19
CA ARG A 419 34.88 -32.27 -5.93
C ARG A 419 35.95 -32.84 -5.01
N GLY A 420 36.40 -32.11 -3.99
CA GLY A 420 37.36 -32.57 -2.98
C GLY A 420 36.74 -32.81 -1.60
N SER A 421 37.53 -33.40 -0.68
CA SER A 421 37.11 -33.66 0.70
C SER A 421 36.89 -32.40 1.53
N PHE A 422 37.46 -31.24 1.16
CA PHE A 422 37.12 -29.95 1.77
C PHE A 422 35.67 -29.53 1.46
N GLY A 423 35.22 -29.68 0.22
CA GLY A 423 33.85 -29.36 -0.20
C GLY A 423 32.79 -30.16 0.56
N VAL A 424 33.11 -31.38 1.01
CA VAL A 424 32.24 -32.19 1.86
C VAL A 424 32.06 -31.60 3.26
N PHE A 425 33.08 -30.96 3.84
CA PHE A 425 32.93 -30.20 5.08
C PHE A 425 32.15 -28.89 4.85
N GLN A 426 32.43 -28.18 3.75
CA GLN A 426 31.71 -26.95 3.38
C GLN A 426 30.21 -27.20 3.11
N LYS A 427 29.83 -28.37 2.57
CA LYS A 427 28.44 -28.82 2.42
C LYS A 427 27.68 -28.88 3.77
N CYS A 428 28.37 -29.12 4.88
CA CYS A 428 27.81 -29.05 6.23
C CYS A 428 28.19 -27.74 6.98
N SER A 429 28.56 -26.68 6.25
CA SER A 429 28.98 -25.37 6.79
C SER A 429 30.17 -25.44 7.77
N LEU A 430 31.03 -26.45 7.67
CA LEU A 430 32.20 -26.63 8.52
C LEU A 430 33.49 -26.09 7.91
N TRP A 431 34.24 -25.35 8.73
CA TRP A 431 35.66 -25.06 8.51
C TRP A 431 36.51 -26.01 9.34
N VAL A 432 37.54 -26.61 8.73
CA VAL A 432 38.41 -27.60 9.36
C VAL A 432 39.86 -27.11 9.35
N SER A 433 40.54 -27.30 10.48
CA SER A 433 42.00 -27.18 10.58
C SER A 433 42.56 -28.52 11.03
N THR A 434 43.51 -29.07 10.28
CA THR A 434 44.11 -30.38 10.50
C THR A 434 45.53 -30.42 9.93
N ASP A 435 46.35 -31.33 10.44
CA ASP A 435 47.66 -31.71 9.90
C ASP A 435 47.59 -32.84 8.86
N ALA A 436 46.41 -33.44 8.65
CA ALA A 436 46.12 -34.38 7.58
C ALA A 436 45.94 -33.68 6.22
N VAL A 437 46.08 -34.43 5.13
CA VAL A 437 45.93 -33.92 3.75
C VAL A 437 44.44 -33.72 3.43
N LEU A 438 44.09 -32.47 3.12
CA LEU A 438 42.75 -31.99 2.79
C LEU A 438 42.81 -31.18 1.48
N GLU A 439 41.90 -31.44 0.55
CA GLU A 439 41.94 -30.91 -0.82
C GLU A 439 40.90 -29.79 -1.02
N GLU A 440 41.37 -28.53 -1.16
CA GLU A 440 40.53 -27.32 -1.27
C GLU A 440 39.99 -27.10 -2.70
N ASP A 441 38.66 -27.05 -2.84
CA ASP A 441 37.97 -26.56 -4.03
C ASP A 441 37.93 -25.01 -4.09
N LYS A 442 37.73 -24.46 -5.30
CA LYS A 442 37.63 -23.00 -5.51
C LYS A 442 36.30 -22.57 -6.12
N GLU A 443 35.86 -21.38 -5.70
CA GLU A 443 34.67 -20.62 -6.10
C GLU A 443 33.33 -21.05 -5.47
N HIS A 444 32.33 -20.18 -5.58
CA HIS A 444 31.02 -20.23 -4.91
C HIS A 444 29.91 -19.84 -5.90
N PHE A 445 28.65 -20.15 -5.55
CA PHE A 445 27.41 -19.35 -5.70
C PHE A 445 26.20 -20.25 -5.97
N LEU A 446 25.08 -20.06 -5.24
CA LEU A 446 23.74 -19.73 -5.79
C LEU A 446 22.60 -19.66 -4.73
N TYR A 447 21.40 -19.27 -5.21
CA TYR A 447 20.13 -18.98 -4.50
C TYR A 447 19.27 -20.25 -4.19
N GLY A 448 18.18 -20.11 -3.42
CA GLY A 448 17.28 -21.23 -3.00
C GLY A 448 15.78 -21.04 -3.29
N GLY A 449 14.90 -21.89 -2.71
CA GLY A 449 13.42 -21.73 -2.66
C GLY A 449 12.52 -23.01 -2.61
N MET A 450 11.63 -23.11 -1.58
CA MET A 450 10.22 -23.62 -1.54
C MET A 450 9.85 -25.08 -2.00
N ILE A 451 9.21 -25.98 -1.19
CA ILE A 451 7.73 -26.27 -0.92
C ILE A 451 7.01 -27.09 -2.07
N PRO A 452 6.01 -28.03 -1.92
CA PRO A 452 4.94 -28.29 -0.87
C PRO A 452 4.51 -29.79 -0.50
N ILE A 453 3.61 -29.96 0.53
CA ILE A 453 2.33 -30.79 0.70
C ILE A 453 2.27 -32.32 0.27
N GLU A 454 1.43 -33.32 0.68
CA GLU A 454 0.06 -33.59 1.29
C GLU A 454 0.09 -34.91 2.17
N ASP A 455 -0.91 -35.66 2.71
CA ASP A 455 -2.41 -35.76 2.78
C ASP A 455 -2.90 -36.62 4.02
N GLY A 456 -4.19 -36.53 4.43
CA GLY A 456 -5.07 -37.65 4.90
C GLY A 456 -5.09 -38.13 6.39
N PHE A 457 -6.09 -38.90 6.90
CA PHE A 457 -7.50 -39.18 6.48
C PHE A 457 -8.32 -39.98 7.57
N GLY A 458 -9.62 -39.69 7.78
CA GLY A 458 -10.66 -40.55 8.45
C GLY A 458 -10.70 -40.68 10.01
N ASP A 459 -11.69 -41.30 10.70
CA ASP A 459 -13.13 -41.61 10.41
C ASP A 459 -13.92 -42.10 11.69
N ASP A 460 -15.25 -42.35 11.56
CA ASP A 460 -16.25 -43.06 12.43
C ASP A 460 -16.89 -42.38 13.70
N MET A 461 -18.08 -42.86 14.14
CA MET A 461 -19.22 -42.05 14.69
C MET A 461 -20.02 -42.76 15.86
N PRO A 462 -21.29 -42.45 16.31
CA PRO A 462 -22.22 -41.27 16.24
C PRO A 462 -23.06 -40.94 17.56
N VAL A 463 -24.04 -39.99 17.47
CA VAL A 463 -25.27 -39.78 18.34
C VAL A 463 -25.13 -39.17 19.77
N SER A 464 -26.15 -38.57 20.44
CA SER A 464 -26.99 -37.35 20.21
C SER A 464 -28.33 -37.32 21.03
N LYS A 465 -28.70 -36.20 21.71
CA LYS A 465 -30.09 -35.81 22.16
C LYS A 465 -30.22 -34.37 22.72
N ASN A 466 -31.42 -33.75 22.64
CA ASN A 466 -31.61 -32.27 22.66
C ASN A 466 -32.59 -31.72 23.74
N GLY A 467 -32.54 -30.39 23.98
CA GLY A 467 -33.58 -29.58 24.64
C GLY A 467 -33.34 -28.05 24.50
N PRO A 468 -34.36 -27.20 24.21
CA PRO A 468 -34.16 -25.77 23.89
C PRO A 468 -34.52 -24.77 25.03
N PRO A 469 -33.97 -23.53 25.01
CA PRO A 469 -34.36 -22.42 25.89
C PRO A 469 -35.28 -21.36 25.21
N ASP A 470 -35.76 -20.40 26.01
CA ASP A 470 -36.79 -19.40 25.69
C ASP A 470 -36.21 -17.97 25.48
N PHE A 471 -36.97 -17.04 24.87
CA PHE A 471 -36.52 -15.69 24.51
C PHE A 471 -37.41 -14.57 25.09
N SER A 472 -36.83 -13.61 25.81
CA SER A 472 -37.46 -12.31 26.09
C SER A 472 -36.46 -11.19 26.40
N ASN A 473 -36.16 -10.37 25.38
CA ASN A 473 -35.86 -8.92 25.43
C ASN A 473 -35.34 -8.48 24.05
N LEU A 474 -35.75 -7.30 23.58
CA LEU A 474 -35.24 -6.75 22.31
C LEU A 474 -33.93 -5.99 22.52
N TYR A 475 -32.99 -6.12 21.58
CA TYR A 475 -31.67 -5.50 21.61
C TYR A 475 -31.47 -4.64 20.34
N VAL A 476 -30.72 -3.54 20.46
CA VAL A 476 -30.45 -2.60 19.36
C VAL A 476 -28.99 -2.70 18.94
N ARG A 477 -28.74 -3.03 17.67
CA ARG A 477 -27.41 -3.26 17.11
C ARG A 477 -26.65 -1.96 16.85
N THR A 478 -25.46 -1.84 17.44
CA THR A 478 -24.64 -0.62 17.45
C THR A 478 -23.14 -0.88 17.25
N HIS A 479 -22.63 -2.08 17.59
CA HIS A 479 -21.21 -2.38 17.67
C HIS A 479 -20.75 -3.28 16.50
N PHE A 480 -20.17 -2.65 15.47
CA PHE A 480 -19.72 -3.31 14.23
C PHE A 480 -18.19 -3.21 14.02
N PRO A 481 -17.37 -4.00 14.72
CA PRO A 481 -15.92 -4.04 14.53
C PRO A 481 -15.51 -4.98 13.38
N GLU A 482 -14.27 -4.88 12.91
CA GLU A 482 -13.66 -5.80 11.92
C GLU A 482 -12.82 -6.90 12.59
N THR A 483 -12.37 -6.65 13.83
CA THR A 483 -11.60 -7.57 14.66
C THR A 483 -11.94 -7.30 16.13
N TRP A 484 -12.06 -8.36 16.91
CA TRP A 484 -12.26 -8.31 18.36
C TRP A 484 -11.40 -9.38 19.06
N LEU A 485 -11.30 -9.31 20.38
CA LEU A 485 -10.47 -10.23 21.18
C LEU A 485 -9.00 -10.33 20.73
N TRP A 486 -8.42 -9.23 20.26
CA TRP A 486 -6.98 -9.10 20.02
C TRP A 486 -6.25 -8.92 21.36
N ILE A 487 -5.79 -10.03 21.95
CA ILE A 487 -5.22 -10.04 23.31
C ILE A 487 -4.05 -11.02 23.45
N ASP A 488 -3.07 -10.64 24.27
CA ASP A 488 -2.17 -11.59 24.93
C ASP A 488 -2.70 -11.94 26.32
N THR A 489 -2.66 -13.22 26.69
CA THR A 489 -3.09 -13.69 28.01
C THR A 489 -2.13 -14.75 28.54
N LYS A 490 -1.87 -14.75 29.85
CA LYS A 490 -1.02 -15.76 30.49
C LYS A 490 -1.90 -16.74 31.24
N THR A 491 -1.78 -18.04 30.94
CA THR A 491 -2.55 -19.05 31.67
C THR A 491 -2.14 -19.09 33.14
N ARG A 492 -3.10 -19.42 34.00
CA ARG A 492 -2.89 -19.51 35.45
C ARG A 492 -2.25 -20.86 35.80
N SER A 493 -2.34 -21.29 37.05
CA SER A 493 -1.93 -22.64 37.49
C SER A 493 -2.82 -23.78 36.97
N SER A 494 -3.51 -23.58 35.84
CA SER A 494 -4.37 -24.55 35.15
C SER A 494 -4.10 -24.48 33.64
N THR A 495 -4.07 -25.65 33.00
CA THR A 495 -3.97 -25.80 31.53
C THR A 495 -5.17 -25.20 30.81
N ASP A 496 -6.35 -25.35 31.42
CA ASP A 496 -7.61 -24.88 30.89
C ASP A 496 -7.89 -23.46 31.40
N THR A 497 -8.32 -22.58 30.50
CA THR A 497 -8.81 -21.22 30.78
C THR A 497 -10.07 -20.97 29.96
N THR A 498 -11.15 -20.53 30.61
CA THR A 498 -12.42 -20.17 29.95
C THR A 498 -12.65 -18.68 30.08
N MET A 499 -13.05 -18.03 28.99
CA MET A 499 -13.35 -16.60 28.92
C MET A 499 -14.79 -16.40 28.44
N GLU A 500 -15.62 -15.71 29.23
CA GLU A 500 -16.94 -15.25 28.77
C GLU A 500 -16.80 -13.94 28.00
N VAL A 501 -17.42 -13.89 26.82
CA VAL A 501 -17.35 -12.76 25.89
C VAL A 501 -18.73 -12.47 25.29
N VAL A 502 -18.96 -11.23 24.87
CA VAL A 502 -20.20 -10.80 24.21
C VAL A 502 -19.92 -10.64 22.71
N VAL A 503 -20.65 -11.35 21.87
CA VAL A 503 -20.46 -11.38 20.42
C VAL A 503 -20.85 -10.01 19.83
N PRO A 504 -20.07 -9.39 18.91
CA PRO A 504 -20.44 -8.11 18.31
C PRO A 504 -21.71 -8.18 17.46
N ASP A 505 -22.20 -7.02 17.00
CA ASP A 505 -23.50 -6.91 16.34
C ASP A 505 -23.49 -7.15 14.82
N THR A 506 -22.31 -7.41 14.26
CA THR A 506 -22.09 -7.79 12.86
C THR A 506 -22.67 -9.19 12.59
N ILE A 507 -23.53 -9.30 11.58
CA ILE A 507 -24.05 -10.58 11.08
C ILE A 507 -23.03 -11.14 10.09
N THR A 508 -22.19 -12.07 10.56
CA THR A 508 -21.05 -12.63 9.83
C THR A 508 -20.54 -13.91 10.53
N SER A 509 -19.59 -14.60 9.91
CA SER A 509 -18.78 -15.62 10.60
C SER A 509 -17.53 -14.99 11.20
N TRP A 510 -17.29 -15.23 12.49
CA TRP A 510 -16.08 -14.82 13.19
C TRP A 510 -15.05 -15.95 13.19
N VAL A 511 -13.82 -15.65 12.77
CA VAL A 511 -12.73 -16.64 12.61
C VAL A 511 -11.72 -16.45 13.74
N ALA A 512 -11.58 -17.43 14.63
CA ALA A 512 -10.68 -17.37 15.77
C ALA A 512 -9.36 -18.12 15.52
N SER A 513 -8.23 -17.43 15.67
CA SER A 513 -6.87 -17.99 15.58
C SER A 513 -6.06 -17.69 16.85
N ALA A 514 -5.16 -18.59 17.22
CA ALA A 514 -4.27 -18.39 18.36
C ALA A 514 -2.94 -19.14 18.23
N PHE A 515 -1.94 -18.65 18.96
CA PHE A 515 -0.65 -19.31 19.20
C PHE A 515 -0.31 -19.28 20.69
N VAL A 516 0.51 -20.22 21.14
CA VAL A 516 0.99 -20.35 22.52
C VAL A 516 2.51 -20.32 22.56
N MET A 517 3.07 -19.65 23.56
CA MET A 517 4.50 -19.57 23.84
C MET A 517 4.77 -20.05 25.27
N SER A 518 5.53 -21.13 25.41
CA SER A 518 5.99 -21.70 26.68
C SER A 518 7.51 -21.61 26.81
N ALA A 519 8.01 -21.84 28.03
CA ALA A 519 9.45 -21.81 28.30
C ALA A 519 10.16 -23.11 27.93
N ASN A 520 9.44 -24.24 27.91
CA ASN A 520 10.00 -25.56 27.67
C ASN A 520 9.63 -26.12 26.27
N GLY A 521 8.36 -25.97 25.86
CA GLY A 521 7.84 -26.46 24.58
C GLY A 521 7.95 -25.46 23.41
N GLY A 522 8.26 -24.19 23.68
CA GLY A 522 8.52 -23.17 22.65
C GLY A 522 7.24 -22.56 22.07
N LEU A 523 7.11 -22.56 20.73
CA LEU A 523 5.96 -22.00 20.01
C LEU A 523 5.02 -23.12 19.55
N GLY A 524 3.75 -23.04 19.92
CA GLY A 524 2.67 -23.88 19.40
C GLY A 524 1.62 -23.04 18.68
N VAL A 525 0.97 -23.61 17.67
CA VAL A 525 -0.02 -22.92 16.81
C VAL A 525 -1.31 -23.75 16.76
N THR A 526 -2.47 -23.09 16.59
CA THR A 526 -3.75 -23.80 16.41
C THR A 526 -3.81 -24.42 15.02
N THR A 527 -4.13 -25.72 14.91
CA THR A 527 -4.06 -26.48 13.64
C THR A 527 -5.08 -26.04 12.59
N ALA A 528 -6.21 -25.47 13.00
CA ALA A 528 -7.20 -24.83 12.14
C ALA A 528 -7.91 -23.73 12.94
N PRO A 529 -8.27 -22.59 12.32
CA PRO A 529 -9.03 -21.55 13.00
C PRO A 529 -10.46 -22.01 13.26
N VAL A 530 -11.06 -21.54 14.36
CA VAL A 530 -12.41 -21.97 14.79
C VAL A 530 -13.44 -20.90 14.44
N GLU A 531 -14.41 -21.24 13.60
CA GLU A 531 -15.48 -20.31 13.21
C GLU A 531 -16.61 -20.23 14.27
N LEU A 532 -17.25 -19.06 14.33
CA LEU A 532 -18.46 -18.78 15.12
C LEU A 532 -19.44 -17.98 14.26
N GLU A 533 -20.58 -18.58 13.91
CA GLU A 533 -21.59 -17.95 13.05
C GLU A 533 -22.51 -17.03 13.87
N ALA A 534 -22.33 -15.71 13.73
CA ALA A 534 -23.22 -14.71 14.30
C ALA A 534 -24.35 -14.41 13.32
N PHE A 535 -25.51 -15.06 13.51
CA PHE A 535 -26.64 -14.97 12.60
C PHE A 535 -27.98 -14.82 13.34
N GLN A 536 -28.87 -14.03 12.77
CA GLN A 536 -30.28 -13.97 13.14
C GLN A 536 -31.15 -14.09 11.88
N PRO A 537 -32.27 -14.85 11.91
CA PRO A 537 -33.04 -15.15 10.70
C PRO A 537 -33.88 -13.97 10.19
N PHE A 538 -33.99 -12.90 10.97
CA PHE A 538 -34.68 -11.67 10.59
C PHE A 538 -33.80 -10.49 10.95
N PHE A 539 -33.50 -9.62 9.99
CA PHE A 539 -32.68 -8.43 10.22
C PHE A 539 -32.87 -7.34 9.17
N ILE A 540 -32.43 -6.13 9.50
CA ILE A 540 -32.28 -5.01 8.58
C ILE A 540 -30.81 -4.65 8.32
N PHE A 541 -30.57 -4.11 7.12
CA PHE A 541 -29.32 -3.49 6.71
C PHE A 541 -29.60 -2.09 6.14
N LEU A 542 -28.80 -1.11 6.53
CA LEU A 542 -28.94 0.28 6.08
C LEU A 542 -27.91 0.59 4.98
N ASN A 543 -28.37 0.81 3.76
CA ASN A 543 -27.53 1.34 2.68
C ASN A 543 -27.36 2.85 2.91
N LEU A 544 -26.13 3.28 3.20
CA LEU A 544 -25.82 4.65 3.61
C LEU A 544 -24.56 5.15 2.89
N PRO A 545 -24.59 6.34 2.26
CA PRO A 545 -23.39 6.94 1.68
C PRO A 545 -22.40 7.36 2.78
N TYR A 546 -21.10 7.34 2.46
CA TYR A 546 -20.05 7.79 3.39
C TYR A 546 -20.25 9.24 3.84
N SER A 547 -20.60 10.13 2.90
CA SER A 547 -20.91 11.53 3.21
C SER A 547 -21.91 12.12 2.23
N VAL A 548 -22.71 13.08 2.71
CA VAL A 548 -23.64 13.93 1.92
C VAL A 548 -23.41 15.40 2.25
N VAL A 549 -23.87 16.30 1.39
CA VAL A 549 -23.81 17.76 1.62
C VAL A 549 -25.13 18.23 2.23
N ARG A 550 -25.06 19.18 3.16
CA ARG A 550 -26.25 19.79 3.78
C ARG A 550 -27.17 20.41 2.71
N GLY A 551 -28.46 20.05 2.76
CA GLY A 551 -29.48 20.50 1.80
C GLY A 551 -29.78 19.49 0.68
N GLU A 552 -28.92 18.49 0.47
CA GLU A 552 -29.24 17.32 -0.35
C GLU A 552 -30.31 16.44 0.30
N GLN A 553 -30.88 15.53 -0.48
CA GLN A 553 -31.91 14.59 -0.04
C GLN A 553 -31.48 13.18 -0.43
N PHE A 554 -30.92 12.41 0.50
CA PHE A 554 -30.50 11.04 0.22
C PHE A 554 -31.63 10.06 0.55
N ILE A 555 -31.74 8.98 -0.22
CA ILE A 555 -32.71 7.92 0.05
C ILE A 555 -32.00 6.83 0.86
N LEU A 556 -32.41 6.70 2.11
CA LEU A 556 -32.03 5.58 2.96
C LEU A 556 -32.78 4.33 2.49
N GLU A 557 -32.05 3.38 1.94
CA GLU A 557 -32.56 2.05 1.60
C GLU A 557 -32.37 1.11 2.79
N VAL A 558 -33.49 0.73 3.41
CA VAL A 558 -33.56 -0.26 4.48
C VAL A 558 -33.85 -1.62 3.84
N ASN A 559 -32.82 -2.44 3.71
CA ASN A 559 -32.94 -3.80 3.18
C ASN A 559 -33.32 -4.75 4.32
N ILE A 560 -34.54 -5.28 4.29
CA ILE A 560 -35.08 -6.25 5.26
C ILE A 560 -34.83 -7.65 4.69
N PHE A 561 -34.29 -8.55 5.50
CA PHE A 561 -34.10 -9.97 5.15
C PHE A 561 -34.95 -10.86 6.05
N ASN A 562 -35.77 -11.73 5.45
CA ASN A 562 -36.64 -12.68 6.13
C ASN A 562 -36.25 -14.13 5.77
N TYR A 563 -35.34 -14.70 6.55
CA TYR A 563 -34.98 -16.12 6.50
C TYR A 563 -35.83 -16.98 7.45
N LEU A 564 -37.07 -16.57 7.75
CA LEU A 564 -38.09 -17.42 8.35
C LEU A 564 -38.80 -18.26 7.28
N LYS A 565 -39.48 -19.34 7.70
CA LYS A 565 -40.23 -20.25 6.81
C LYS A 565 -41.62 -19.74 6.41
N GLU A 566 -41.98 -18.55 6.86
CA GLU A 566 -43.29 -17.93 6.71
C GLU A 566 -43.09 -16.48 6.24
N GLU A 567 -44.05 -15.96 5.47
CA GLU A 567 -44.08 -14.56 5.06
C GLU A 567 -44.32 -13.67 6.28
N ALA A 568 -43.55 -12.57 6.38
CA ALA A 568 -43.61 -11.67 7.53
C ALA A 568 -44.15 -10.30 7.12
N GLU A 569 -45.22 -9.86 7.78
CA GLU A 569 -45.65 -8.46 7.76
C GLU A 569 -44.75 -7.66 8.71
N VAL A 570 -43.98 -6.72 8.14
CA VAL A 570 -42.93 -5.96 8.83
C VAL A 570 -43.27 -4.48 8.84
N THR A 571 -43.35 -3.89 10.03
CA THR A 571 -43.47 -2.45 10.24
C THR A 571 -42.09 -1.87 10.53
N VAL A 572 -41.55 -1.08 9.61
CA VAL A 572 -40.28 -0.34 9.74
C VAL A 572 -40.56 1.05 10.28
N ILE A 573 -39.74 1.48 11.25
CA ILE A 573 -39.81 2.76 11.95
C ILE A 573 -38.44 3.42 11.87
N LEU A 574 -38.39 4.66 11.41
CA LEU A 574 -37.22 5.53 11.49
C LEU A 574 -37.37 6.42 12.74
N ASP A 575 -36.41 6.41 13.66
CA ASP A 575 -36.46 7.29 14.83
C ASP A 575 -36.28 8.76 14.38
N MET A 576 -37.12 9.68 14.88
CA MET A 576 -37.03 11.11 14.58
C MET A 576 -35.92 11.79 15.42
N ASP A 577 -35.14 12.68 14.81
CA ASP A 577 -34.07 13.46 15.45
C ASP A 577 -34.04 14.89 14.85
N ASP A 578 -33.79 15.92 15.68
CA ASP A 578 -33.70 17.33 15.26
C ASP A 578 -32.57 17.60 14.23
N ALA A 579 -31.71 16.62 13.95
CA ALA A 579 -30.66 16.69 12.95
C ALA A 579 -31.15 16.52 11.49
N PHE A 580 -32.32 15.91 11.23
CA PHE A 580 -32.80 15.64 9.86
C PHE A 580 -34.33 15.64 9.70
N ASP A 581 -34.81 15.98 8.49
CA ASP A 581 -36.21 15.80 8.09
C ASP A 581 -36.43 14.46 7.38
N ILE A 582 -37.63 13.88 7.54
CA ILE A 582 -38.15 12.77 6.72
C ILE A 582 -39.17 13.36 5.73
N ILE A 583 -39.10 13.01 4.45
CA ILE A 583 -39.95 13.60 3.39
C ILE A 583 -41.01 12.60 2.92
N LEU A 584 -41.99 12.29 3.78
CA LEU A 584 -43.10 11.38 3.49
C LEU A 584 -44.42 11.93 4.05
N THR A 585 -45.42 12.18 3.21
CA THR A 585 -46.76 12.60 3.66
C THR A 585 -47.84 11.63 3.16
N SER A 586 -48.08 10.58 3.94
CA SER A 586 -49.19 9.63 3.75
C SER A 586 -50.55 10.33 3.90
N ASN A 587 -51.42 10.21 2.89
CA ASN A 587 -52.77 10.81 2.89
C ASN A 587 -53.79 10.09 3.81
N GLU A 588 -53.35 9.19 4.69
CA GLU A 588 -54.21 8.50 5.66
C GLU A 588 -54.25 9.25 7.00
N VAL A 589 -55.46 9.47 7.51
CA VAL A 589 -55.76 10.36 8.67
C VAL A 589 -55.15 9.88 10.01
N ASN A 590 -54.54 8.69 10.06
CA ASN A 590 -53.90 8.10 11.25
C ASN A 590 -52.46 7.58 11.02
N ALA A 591 -51.88 7.73 9.83
CA ALA A 591 -50.55 7.21 9.54
C ALA A 591 -49.45 8.15 10.09
N THR A 592 -48.37 7.58 10.63
CA THR A 592 -47.22 8.34 11.17
C THR A 592 -46.09 8.43 10.16
N GLU A 593 -45.59 9.64 9.92
CA GLU A 593 -44.65 10.01 8.83
C GLU A 593 -43.34 9.20 8.82
N ASN A 594 -42.99 8.57 9.95
CA ASN A 594 -41.77 7.81 10.13
C ASN A 594 -41.95 6.28 10.11
N GLN A 595 -43.15 5.78 9.79
CA GLN A 595 -43.49 4.35 9.83
C GLN A 595 -44.02 3.85 8.47
N GLN A 596 -43.51 2.71 7.99
CA GLN A 596 -44.00 2.02 6.79
C GLN A 596 -44.17 0.52 7.08
N SER A 597 -45.29 -0.07 6.67
CA SER A 597 -45.54 -1.52 6.78
C SER A 597 -45.41 -2.21 5.41
N VAL A 598 -44.73 -3.36 5.39
CA VAL A 598 -44.42 -4.09 4.16
C VAL A 598 -44.44 -5.60 4.40
N SER A 599 -45.06 -6.37 3.50
CA SER A 599 -44.95 -7.83 3.52
C SER A 599 -43.64 -8.29 2.85
N VAL A 600 -42.90 -9.17 3.53
CA VAL A 600 -41.59 -9.71 3.12
C VAL A 600 -41.68 -11.24 2.99
N PRO A 601 -41.49 -11.82 1.79
CA PRO A 601 -41.60 -13.27 1.55
C PRO A 601 -40.66 -14.12 2.40
N SER A 602 -40.97 -15.41 2.52
CA SER A 602 -40.11 -16.41 3.19
C SER A 602 -38.84 -16.70 2.38
N GLU A 603 -37.68 -16.79 3.07
CA GLU A 603 -36.36 -17.05 2.48
C GLU A 603 -35.99 -16.01 1.37
N ASP A 604 -36.39 -14.75 1.60
CA ASP A 604 -36.14 -13.62 0.69
C ASP A 604 -35.91 -12.28 1.41
N GLY A 605 -35.59 -11.24 0.63
CA GLY A 605 -35.41 -9.88 1.13
C GLY A 605 -36.26 -8.84 0.38
N LYS A 606 -36.43 -7.66 0.98
CA LYS A 606 -37.18 -6.53 0.40
C LYS A 606 -36.69 -5.20 0.93
N THR A 607 -36.63 -4.20 0.05
CA THR A 607 -36.16 -2.85 0.37
C THR A 607 -37.31 -1.90 0.70
N VAL A 608 -37.13 -1.10 1.73
CA VAL A 608 -37.99 0.05 2.10
C VAL A 608 -37.17 1.34 1.96
N GLN A 609 -37.78 2.42 1.47
CA GLN A 609 -37.07 3.66 1.15
C GLN A 609 -37.57 4.83 2.01
N PHE A 610 -36.63 5.53 2.66
CA PHE A 610 -36.90 6.75 3.43
C PHE A 610 -36.08 7.93 2.86
N PRO A 611 -36.69 8.94 2.24
CA PRO A 611 -36.00 10.16 1.81
C PRO A 611 -35.68 11.05 3.02
N ILE A 612 -34.39 11.29 3.27
CA ILE A 612 -33.87 12.02 4.43
C ILE A 612 -33.15 13.31 3.97
N ARG A 613 -33.45 14.44 4.64
CA ARG A 613 -32.76 15.72 4.44
C ARG A 613 -31.98 16.12 5.70
N PRO A 614 -30.64 16.05 5.72
CA PRO A 614 -29.86 16.52 6.85
C PRO A 614 -29.88 18.05 6.99
N ARG A 615 -30.06 18.54 8.23
CA ARG A 615 -30.01 19.97 8.60
C ARG A 615 -28.70 20.36 9.27
N GLN A 616 -28.16 19.49 10.11
CA GLN A 616 -26.94 19.74 10.90
C GLN A 616 -25.68 19.28 10.15
N LEU A 617 -24.50 19.72 10.60
CA LEU A 617 -23.20 19.41 10.02
C LEU A 617 -22.41 18.49 10.95
N GLY A 618 -21.58 17.60 10.40
CA GLY A 618 -20.86 16.57 11.17
C GLY A 618 -21.56 15.20 11.13
N GLU A 619 -21.32 14.35 12.13
CA GLU A 619 -21.87 13.00 12.18
C GLU A 619 -23.32 12.99 12.71
N ILE A 620 -24.29 12.65 11.86
CA ILE A 620 -25.70 12.47 12.25
C ILE A 620 -25.98 10.99 12.58
N PRO A 621 -26.61 10.66 13.72
CA PRO A 621 -27.11 9.32 14.01
C PRO A 621 -28.39 9.01 13.22
N ILE A 622 -28.43 7.83 12.59
CA ILE A 622 -29.60 7.30 11.88
C ILE A 622 -29.97 5.97 12.56
N ARG A 623 -31.15 5.91 13.19
CA ARG A 623 -31.65 4.71 13.87
C ARG A 623 -32.95 4.22 13.22
N VAL A 624 -32.95 2.95 12.84
CA VAL A 624 -34.12 2.27 12.25
C VAL A 624 -34.46 1.04 13.08
N THR A 625 -35.74 0.79 13.27
CA THR A 625 -36.31 -0.34 14.01
C THR A 625 -37.34 -1.04 13.11
N ALA A 626 -37.20 -2.34 12.85
CA ALA A 626 -38.16 -3.13 12.08
C ALA A 626 -38.82 -4.18 12.97
N ILE A 627 -40.15 -4.24 12.97
CA ILE A 627 -40.96 -5.05 13.88
C ILE A 627 -41.97 -5.88 13.09
N SER A 628 -41.98 -7.20 13.30
CA SER A 628 -43.06 -8.10 12.87
C SER A 628 -43.62 -8.86 14.09
N PRO A 629 -44.78 -9.53 13.97
CA PRO A 629 -45.33 -10.35 15.05
C PRO A 629 -44.42 -11.52 15.50
N ALA A 630 -43.49 -11.96 14.65
CA ALA A 630 -42.61 -13.11 14.90
C ALA A 630 -41.16 -12.74 15.26
N ALA A 631 -40.67 -11.59 14.79
CA ALA A 631 -39.29 -11.13 15.00
C ALA A 631 -39.16 -9.61 14.83
N ALA A 632 -38.16 -9.01 15.48
CA ALA A 632 -37.84 -7.59 15.33
C ALA A 632 -36.33 -7.36 15.48
N ASP A 633 -35.82 -6.32 14.82
CA ASP A 633 -34.40 -5.93 14.78
C ASP A 633 -34.27 -4.40 14.72
N ALA A 634 -33.17 -3.84 15.21
CA ALA A 634 -32.93 -2.40 15.17
C ALA A 634 -31.44 -2.09 14.98
N VAL A 635 -31.14 -1.08 14.18
CA VAL A 635 -29.77 -0.68 13.80
C VAL A 635 -29.59 0.82 13.98
N LEU A 636 -28.49 1.21 14.62
CA LEU A 636 -27.98 2.58 14.65
C LEU A 636 -26.69 2.68 13.82
N ARG A 637 -26.63 3.63 12.88
CA ARG A 637 -25.41 4.00 12.15
C ARG A 637 -25.24 5.53 12.12
N LYS A 638 -24.10 6.00 11.64
CA LYS A 638 -23.79 7.43 11.48
C LYS A 638 -23.58 7.77 10.00
N VAL A 639 -23.88 9.03 9.62
CA VAL A 639 -23.60 9.60 8.29
C VAL A 639 -22.87 10.93 8.47
N LEU A 640 -21.82 11.19 7.68
CA LEU A 640 -21.09 12.45 7.72
C LEU A 640 -21.74 13.51 6.81
N VAL A 641 -22.19 14.62 7.38
CA VAL A 641 -22.73 15.75 6.63
C VAL A 641 -21.67 16.84 6.46
N LYS A 642 -21.29 17.10 5.21
CA LYS A 642 -20.36 18.14 4.77
C LYS A 642 -21.10 19.47 4.56
N ALA A 643 -20.41 20.59 4.78
CA ALA A 643 -20.90 21.91 4.42
C ALA A 643 -20.83 22.11 2.90
N GLU A 644 -21.75 22.88 2.35
CA GLU A 644 -21.73 23.24 0.92
C GLU A 644 -20.54 24.16 0.57
N GLY A 645 -20.25 24.35 -0.73
CA GLY A 645 -19.18 25.24 -1.19
C GLY A 645 -17.75 24.70 -0.96
N VAL A 646 -16.74 25.57 -1.13
CA VAL A 646 -15.31 25.18 -1.14
C VAL A 646 -14.64 25.55 0.18
N GLU A 647 -14.02 24.58 0.87
CA GLU A 647 -13.28 24.81 2.11
C GLU A 647 -12.03 25.69 1.86
N GLN A 648 -11.81 26.68 2.72
CA GLN A 648 -10.63 27.54 2.76
C GLN A 648 -9.98 27.43 4.15
N THR A 649 -8.66 27.60 4.21
CA THR A 649 -7.89 27.60 5.46
C THR A 649 -7.05 28.87 5.61
N TYR A 650 -7.08 29.42 6.83
CA TYR A 650 -6.27 30.55 7.28
C TYR A 650 -5.47 30.13 8.51
N SER A 651 -4.17 30.39 8.52
CA SER A 651 -3.31 30.17 9.68
C SER A 651 -2.53 31.44 10.02
N GLN A 652 -2.43 31.77 11.30
CA GLN A 652 -1.62 32.89 11.80
C GLN A 652 -0.75 32.43 12.96
N THR A 653 0.57 32.52 12.78
CA THR A 653 1.56 31.97 13.71
C THR A 653 2.27 33.09 14.48
N VAL A 654 2.35 32.96 15.80
CA VAL A 654 3.00 33.89 16.73
C VAL A 654 4.14 33.18 17.45
N LEU A 655 5.34 33.77 17.39
CA LEU A 655 6.44 33.36 18.26
C LEU A 655 6.34 34.12 19.60
N LEU A 656 6.17 33.37 20.68
CA LEU A 656 6.14 33.87 22.06
C LEU A 656 7.56 33.72 22.64
N ASP A 657 8.30 34.83 22.66
CA ASP A 657 9.73 34.90 23.03
C ASP A 657 9.91 35.66 24.35
N LEU A 658 10.14 34.92 25.44
CA LEU A 658 10.46 35.43 26.79
C LEU A 658 11.95 35.20 27.14
N THR A 659 12.84 35.25 26.14
CA THR A 659 14.28 35.05 26.36
C THR A 659 15.04 36.35 26.63
N GLY A 660 16.07 36.27 27.50
CA GLY A 660 16.88 37.41 27.92
C GLY A 660 16.18 38.34 28.94
N ASN A 661 16.67 39.58 29.07
CA ASN A 661 16.11 40.58 30.00
C ASN A 661 14.79 41.22 29.51
N LYS A 662 13.94 40.44 28.81
CA LYS A 662 12.60 40.85 28.39
C LYS A 662 11.63 40.77 29.58
N PRO A 663 10.48 41.48 29.56
CA PRO A 663 9.48 41.38 30.62
C PRO A 663 8.95 39.94 30.74
N GLN A 664 8.71 39.47 31.98
CA GLN A 664 8.18 38.12 32.30
C GLN A 664 6.73 37.89 31.83
N THR A 665 6.17 38.77 31.02
CA THR A 665 4.84 38.66 30.43
C THR A 665 4.84 39.34 29.06
N LEU A 666 4.40 38.59 28.04
CA LEU A 666 4.21 39.07 26.67
C LEU A 666 2.74 38.88 26.28
N SER A 667 2.13 39.89 25.67
CA SER A 667 0.76 39.81 25.17
C SER A 667 0.71 40.18 23.69
N LYS A 668 -0.12 39.47 22.92
CA LYS A 668 -0.36 39.67 21.48
C LYS A 668 -1.84 39.49 21.18
N THR A 669 -2.41 40.38 20.36
CA THR A 669 -3.78 40.26 19.85
C THR A 669 -3.76 39.68 18.44
N LEU A 670 -4.74 38.83 18.12
CA LEU A 670 -4.96 38.21 16.82
C LEU A 670 -6.41 38.44 16.43
N ASP A 671 -6.61 39.01 15.24
CA ASP A 671 -7.91 39.48 14.76
C ASP A 671 -8.17 38.91 13.36
N PHE A 672 -9.30 38.22 13.19
CA PHE A 672 -9.75 37.65 11.92
C PHE A 672 -11.22 37.99 11.64
N THR A 673 -11.54 38.24 10.38
CA THR A 673 -12.92 38.52 9.93
C THR A 673 -13.29 37.54 8.82
N PHE A 674 -14.32 36.73 9.06
CA PHE A 674 -14.89 35.85 8.04
C PHE A 674 -15.37 36.65 6.81
N PRO A 675 -15.11 36.18 5.58
CA PRO A 675 -15.67 36.75 4.36
C PRO A 675 -17.22 36.77 4.35
N PRO A 676 -17.86 37.66 3.56
CA PRO A 676 -19.33 37.77 3.51
C PRO A 676 -20.01 36.62 2.75
N ASP A 677 -19.24 35.81 2.03
CA ASP A 677 -19.66 34.63 1.24
C ASP A 677 -19.47 33.30 1.99
N VAL A 678 -19.20 33.35 3.30
CA VAL A 678 -19.02 32.18 4.16
C VAL A 678 -20.33 31.41 4.38
N VAL A 679 -20.19 30.09 4.40
CA VAL A 679 -21.27 29.11 4.63
C VAL A 679 -21.53 28.99 6.13
N SER A 680 -22.69 29.47 6.58
CA SER A 680 -23.04 29.48 8.00
C SER A 680 -23.05 28.08 8.62
N GLY A 681 -22.32 27.90 9.72
CA GLY A 681 -22.08 26.63 10.40
C GLY A 681 -20.83 25.87 9.94
N SER A 682 -20.12 26.33 8.90
CA SER A 682 -18.84 25.74 8.47
C SER A 682 -17.63 26.26 9.25
N GLU A 683 -17.80 27.34 10.02
CA GLU A 683 -16.74 28.06 10.70
C GLU A 683 -16.14 27.23 11.84
N ARG A 684 -14.88 26.82 11.72
CA ARG A 684 -14.12 26.09 12.72
C ARG A 684 -12.87 26.87 13.10
N VAL A 685 -12.70 27.16 14.39
CA VAL A 685 -11.54 27.89 14.93
C VAL A 685 -10.80 26.99 15.90
N GLN A 686 -9.52 26.77 15.63
CA GLN A 686 -8.62 25.98 16.46
C GLN A 686 -7.39 26.81 16.83
N VAL A 687 -6.95 26.71 18.08
CA VAL A 687 -5.71 27.33 18.56
C VAL A 687 -4.77 26.25 19.07
N THR A 688 -3.48 26.38 18.76
CA THR A 688 -2.46 25.42 19.17
C THR A 688 -1.25 26.10 19.81
N ALA A 689 -0.57 25.37 20.70
CA ALA A 689 0.63 25.82 21.40
C ALA A 689 1.66 24.68 21.53
N VAL A 690 2.95 24.99 21.30
CA VAL A 690 4.06 24.04 21.42
C VAL A 690 5.36 24.74 21.78
N GLY A 691 6.16 24.13 22.66
CA GLY A 691 7.38 24.75 23.24
C GLY A 691 8.65 24.69 22.39
N ASP A 692 8.55 24.28 21.13
CA ASP A 692 9.69 24.17 20.24
C ASP A 692 9.44 24.78 18.86
N LEU A 693 10.50 25.31 18.24
CA LEU A 693 10.42 26.01 16.97
C LEU A 693 10.04 25.06 15.83
N LEU A 694 10.52 23.81 15.84
CA LEU A 694 10.09 22.78 14.91
C LEU A 694 8.92 21.95 15.45
N GLY A 695 8.42 22.26 16.65
CA GLY A 695 7.26 21.62 17.28
C GLY A 695 6.05 21.38 16.36
N PRO A 696 5.54 22.37 15.60
CA PRO A 696 4.41 22.15 14.69
C PRO A 696 4.76 21.14 13.59
N SER A 697 5.95 21.27 13.00
CA SER A 697 6.49 20.39 11.96
C SER A 697 6.81 18.97 12.48
N ILE A 698 7.07 18.83 13.79
CA ILE A 698 7.35 17.56 14.47
C ILE A 698 6.06 16.85 14.92
N ASN A 699 4.96 17.57 15.17
CA ASN A 699 3.65 16.94 15.42
C ASN A 699 2.94 16.63 14.08
N GLY A 700 3.13 17.47 13.07
CA GLY A 700 2.93 17.15 11.65
C GLY A 700 3.89 16.10 11.10
N LEU A 701 4.40 15.18 11.93
CA LEU A 701 5.30 14.10 11.49
C LEU A 701 4.61 13.19 10.47
N SER A 702 3.30 13.00 10.56
CA SER A 702 2.51 12.25 9.57
C SER A 702 2.40 12.96 8.22
N SER A 703 2.40 14.29 8.20
CA SER A 703 2.30 15.11 6.99
C SER A 703 3.65 15.50 6.38
N LEU A 704 4.75 15.46 7.15
CA LEU A 704 6.10 15.86 6.69
C LEU A 704 7.14 14.72 6.70
N ILE A 705 7.07 13.77 7.64
CA ILE A 705 7.74 12.45 7.52
C ILE A 705 6.75 11.52 6.81
N LYS A 706 6.57 11.80 5.52
CA LYS A 706 5.88 10.94 4.56
C LYS A 706 6.84 9.87 4.02
N MET A 707 6.27 8.77 3.55
CA MET A 707 7.00 7.81 2.71
C MET A 707 7.33 8.52 1.38
N PRO A 708 8.54 8.39 0.84
CA PRO A 708 8.84 8.85 -0.52
C PRO A 708 8.02 8.10 -1.58
N TYR A 709 7.34 8.85 -2.45
CA TYR A 709 6.52 8.36 -3.56
C TYR A 709 6.56 9.33 -4.76
N GLY A 710 6.01 8.89 -5.90
CA GLY A 710 5.95 9.69 -7.12
C GLY A 710 7.09 9.41 -8.09
N CYS A 711 7.36 10.37 -8.97
CA CYS A 711 8.55 10.48 -9.82
C CYS A 711 9.80 10.85 -8.99
N GLY A 712 11.01 10.85 -9.58
CA GLY A 712 12.26 11.12 -8.82
C GLY A 712 12.26 12.45 -8.08
N GLU A 713 11.83 13.52 -8.75
CA GLU A 713 11.70 14.84 -8.12
C GLU A 713 10.75 14.83 -6.90
N GLN A 714 9.60 14.13 -6.97
CA GLN A 714 8.64 13.97 -5.86
C GLN A 714 9.13 13.03 -4.75
N ASN A 715 9.92 12.01 -5.12
CA ASN A 715 10.51 11.07 -4.19
C ASN A 715 11.57 11.78 -3.33
N MET A 716 12.48 12.55 -3.94
CA MET A 716 13.47 13.35 -3.22
C MET A 716 12.86 14.47 -2.37
N ILE A 717 11.76 15.06 -2.84
CA ILE A 717 10.92 16.01 -2.12
C ILE A 717 10.48 15.48 -0.74
N ASN A 718 10.07 14.21 -0.68
CA ASN A 718 9.64 13.55 0.56
C ASN A 718 10.84 12.98 1.35
N PHE A 719 11.93 12.65 0.68
CA PHE A 719 13.17 12.17 1.29
C PHE A 719 13.87 13.24 2.14
N ALA A 720 14.02 14.46 1.63
CA ALA A 720 14.83 15.49 2.29
C ALA A 720 14.33 15.93 3.69
N PRO A 721 13.02 16.10 3.95
CA PRO A 721 12.51 16.41 5.29
C PRO A 721 12.84 15.34 6.34
N ASN A 722 12.85 14.04 5.96
CA ASN A 722 13.26 12.95 6.84
C ASN A 722 14.70 13.16 7.35
N VAL A 723 15.62 13.56 6.45
CA VAL A 723 17.02 13.86 6.78
C VAL A 723 17.12 15.03 7.76
N TYR A 724 16.49 16.16 7.47
CA TYR A 724 16.64 17.37 8.29
C TYR A 724 16.00 17.26 9.68
N VAL A 725 14.84 16.59 9.80
CA VAL A 725 14.22 16.34 11.11
C VAL A 725 15.09 15.40 11.97
N LEU A 726 15.71 14.37 11.39
CA LEU A 726 16.67 13.53 12.11
C LEU A 726 17.94 14.29 12.50
N GLN A 727 18.49 15.13 11.60
CA GLN A 727 19.65 15.97 11.94
C GLN A 727 19.34 16.95 13.08
N TYR A 728 18.12 17.52 13.11
CA TYR A 728 17.67 18.38 14.21
C TYR A 728 17.63 17.61 15.53
N LEU A 729 16.81 16.56 15.61
CA LEU A 729 16.58 15.78 16.83
C LEU A 729 17.86 15.11 17.35
N THR A 730 18.80 14.76 16.46
CA THR A 730 20.12 14.26 16.84
C THR A 730 20.97 15.36 17.50
N LYS A 731 21.01 16.57 16.90
CA LYS A 731 21.78 17.70 17.44
C LYS A 731 21.23 18.19 18.79
N THR A 732 19.91 18.24 18.96
CA THR A 732 19.28 18.63 20.23
C THR A 732 19.23 17.50 21.26
N ARG A 733 19.71 16.29 20.92
CA ARG A 733 19.74 15.08 21.77
C ARG A 733 18.35 14.61 22.21
N GLN A 734 17.34 14.77 21.34
CA GLN A 734 15.92 14.50 21.61
C GLN A 734 15.31 13.47 20.63
N LEU A 735 16.14 12.81 19.82
CA LEU A 735 15.72 11.75 18.90
C LEU A 735 15.21 10.53 19.67
N ARG A 736 13.93 10.20 19.48
CA ARG A 736 13.34 8.92 19.91
C ARG A 736 13.55 7.84 18.86
N GLU A 737 13.65 6.59 19.30
CA GLU A 737 13.94 5.45 18.41
C GLU A 737 12.74 5.05 17.52
N ASP A 738 11.50 5.38 17.89
CA ASP A 738 10.31 5.21 17.04
C ASP A 738 10.32 6.17 15.84
N ILE A 739 10.65 7.45 16.07
CA ILE A 739 10.84 8.45 15.02
C ILE A 739 12.02 8.07 14.13
N ARG A 740 13.12 7.61 14.74
CA ARG A 740 14.32 7.19 14.02
C ARG A 740 14.06 6.00 13.11
N SER A 741 13.51 4.92 13.63
CA SER A 741 13.25 3.69 12.86
C SER A 741 12.27 3.94 11.71
N LYS A 742 11.21 4.72 11.94
CA LYS A 742 10.28 5.15 10.87
C LYS A 742 10.99 5.95 9.77
N ALA A 743 11.72 7.01 10.13
CA ALA A 743 12.39 7.88 9.17
C ALA A 743 13.53 7.16 8.42
N VAL A 744 14.29 6.28 9.09
CA VAL A 744 15.33 5.43 8.46
C VAL A 744 14.71 4.43 7.49
N SER A 745 13.56 3.83 7.83
CA SER A 745 12.81 2.96 6.91
C SER A 745 12.31 3.73 5.67
N PHE A 746 11.82 4.95 5.86
CA PHE A 746 11.35 5.81 4.77
C PHE A 746 12.51 6.30 3.87
N MET A 747 13.66 6.66 4.44
CA MET A 747 14.86 6.99 3.66
C MET A 747 15.40 5.77 2.89
N ARG A 748 15.42 4.57 3.48
CA ARG A 748 15.84 3.35 2.75
C ARG A 748 14.92 3.05 1.56
N LYS A 749 13.60 3.13 1.74
CA LYS A 749 12.63 2.97 0.65
C LYS A 749 12.75 4.06 -0.41
N GLY A 750 12.92 5.31 0.00
CA GLY A 750 13.12 6.44 -0.92
C GLY A 750 14.42 6.35 -1.72
N TYR A 751 15.52 5.91 -1.10
CA TYR A 751 16.77 5.65 -1.80
C TYR A 751 16.59 4.55 -2.86
N GLN A 752 16.03 3.40 -2.48
CA GLN A 752 15.76 2.31 -3.42
C GLN A 752 14.82 2.72 -4.56
N ARG A 753 13.82 3.57 -4.28
CA ARG A 753 12.91 4.12 -5.29
C ARG A 753 13.59 5.13 -6.20
N GLU A 754 14.51 5.96 -5.69
CA GLU A 754 15.23 6.94 -6.50
C GLU A 754 16.15 6.29 -7.53
N LEU A 755 16.75 5.13 -7.19
CA LEU A 755 17.60 4.38 -8.13
C LEU A 755 16.82 3.90 -9.38
N LEU A 756 15.49 3.81 -9.33
CA LEU A 756 14.65 3.54 -10.51
C LEU A 756 14.59 4.73 -11.48
N PHE A 757 14.95 5.93 -11.00
CA PHE A 757 15.04 7.16 -11.77
C PHE A 757 16.48 7.56 -12.09
N GLN A 758 17.46 6.70 -11.74
CA GLN A 758 18.82 6.81 -12.24
C GLN A 758 18.89 6.27 -13.68
N ARG A 759 19.70 6.93 -14.50
CA ARG A 759 19.92 6.60 -15.92
C ARG A 759 21.26 5.91 -16.11
N ASP A 760 21.41 5.22 -17.24
CA ASP A 760 22.61 4.43 -17.59
C ASP A 760 23.92 5.23 -17.61
N ASP A 761 23.84 6.56 -17.77
CA ASP A 761 24.99 7.47 -17.74
C ASP A 761 25.36 7.99 -16.34
N GLY A 762 24.62 7.55 -15.30
CA GLY A 762 24.78 7.91 -13.90
C GLY A 762 23.94 9.11 -13.44
N SER A 763 23.22 9.78 -14.34
CA SER A 763 22.37 10.95 -14.01
C SER A 763 20.99 10.57 -13.48
N PHE A 764 20.28 11.54 -12.91
CA PHE A 764 18.88 11.41 -12.50
C PHE A 764 17.96 12.31 -13.34
N SER A 765 16.75 11.82 -13.64
CA SER A 765 15.65 12.60 -14.23
C SER A 765 14.34 12.25 -13.52
N ALA A 766 13.21 12.83 -13.92
CA ALA A 766 11.94 12.56 -13.25
C ALA A 766 11.43 11.13 -13.48
N PHE A 767 11.63 10.59 -14.69
CA PHE A 767 11.14 9.28 -15.13
C PHE A 767 12.28 8.32 -15.54
N GLY A 768 13.50 8.56 -15.07
CA GLY A 768 14.66 7.70 -15.37
C GLY A 768 14.94 7.60 -16.86
N ASN A 769 15.10 6.38 -17.37
CA ASN A 769 15.42 6.14 -18.79
C ASN A 769 14.28 6.48 -19.77
N GLU A 770 13.06 6.80 -19.31
CA GLU A 770 11.97 7.28 -20.19
C GLU A 770 12.21 8.72 -20.70
N ASP A 771 12.96 9.54 -19.95
CA ASP A 771 13.32 10.89 -20.38
C ASP A 771 14.37 10.88 -21.51
N PRO A 772 14.48 11.95 -22.33
CA PRO A 772 15.56 12.05 -23.32
C PRO A 772 16.94 12.33 -22.70
N SER A 773 17.00 12.93 -21.50
CA SER A 773 18.24 13.37 -20.86
C SER A 773 18.08 13.54 -19.34
N GLY A 774 19.16 13.27 -18.59
CA GLY A 774 19.25 13.56 -17.15
C GLY A 774 19.30 15.06 -16.84
N SER A 775 18.76 15.46 -15.69
CA SER A 775 18.82 16.85 -15.22
C SER A 775 20.06 17.10 -14.34
N THR A 776 20.77 18.18 -14.66
CA THR A 776 21.86 18.75 -13.87
C THR A 776 21.37 19.22 -12.50
N TRP A 777 20.21 19.90 -12.44
CA TRP A 777 19.62 20.34 -11.18
C TRP A 777 19.20 19.16 -10.30
N LEU A 778 18.44 18.18 -10.83
CA LEU A 778 17.96 17.05 -10.04
C LEU A 778 19.12 16.16 -9.59
N SER A 779 20.07 15.84 -10.47
CA SER A 779 21.25 15.07 -10.10
C SER A 779 22.04 15.74 -8.97
N ALA A 780 22.12 17.08 -8.96
CA ALA A 780 22.75 17.83 -7.87
C ALA A 780 21.92 17.86 -6.58
N PHE A 781 20.58 17.82 -6.66
CA PHE A 781 19.69 17.71 -5.50
C PHE A 781 19.75 16.32 -4.86
N VAL A 782 19.68 15.25 -5.68
CA VAL A 782 19.85 13.85 -5.27
C VAL A 782 21.19 13.66 -4.56
N LEU A 783 22.30 14.07 -5.20
CA LEU A 783 23.65 13.99 -4.65
C LEU A 783 23.75 14.67 -3.28
N ARG A 784 23.22 15.89 -3.12
CA ARG A 784 23.20 16.64 -1.85
C ARG A 784 22.42 15.92 -0.76
N CYS A 785 21.20 15.47 -1.05
CA CYS A 785 20.33 14.80 -0.10
C CYS A 785 20.90 13.46 0.35
N PHE A 786 21.42 12.65 -0.58
CA PHE A 786 22.07 11.38 -0.26
C PHE A 786 23.33 11.57 0.61
N LEU A 787 24.18 12.57 0.31
CA LEU A 787 25.35 12.89 1.14
C LEU A 787 24.97 13.27 2.58
N GLN A 788 23.87 14.01 2.74
CA GLN A 788 23.33 14.40 4.05
C GLN A 788 22.61 13.26 4.79
N ALA A 789 22.20 12.20 4.08
CA ALA A 789 21.55 11.01 4.63
C ALA A 789 22.53 9.93 5.11
N ARG A 790 23.78 9.93 4.61
CA ARG A 790 24.87 9.00 5.02
C ARG A 790 25.04 8.76 6.54
N PRO A 791 24.76 9.70 7.46
CA PRO A 791 24.83 9.43 8.91
C PRO A 791 23.70 8.54 9.46
N PHE A 792 22.68 8.23 8.65
CA PHE A 792 21.47 7.50 9.07
C PHE A 792 21.15 6.29 8.20
N VAL A 793 21.57 6.30 6.92
CA VAL A 793 21.36 5.22 5.96
C VAL A 793 22.61 4.98 5.13
N ASP A 794 22.83 3.71 4.80
CA ASP A 794 23.90 3.24 3.95
C ASP A 794 23.60 3.63 2.49
N ILE A 795 24.46 4.46 1.90
CA ILE A 795 24.37 4.93 0.51
C ILE A 795 25.62 4.48 -0.24
N ASP A 796 25.43 3.88 -1.42
CA ASP A 796 26.51 3.41 -2.26
C ASP A 796 27.44 4.57 -2.69
N GLN A 797 28.75 4.35 -2.59
CA GLN A 797 29.74 5.32 -3.05
C GLN A 797 29.81 5.38 -4.58
N ASP A 798 29.45 4.31 -5.27
CA ASP A 798 29.56 4.21 -6.72
C ASP A 798 28.47 5.07 -7.40
N VAL A 799 27.23 4.95 -6.94
CA VAL A 799 26.10 5.83 -7.32
C VAL A 799 26.47 7.31 -7.12
N LEU A 800 26.95 7.68 -5.93
CA LEU A 800 27.33 9.06 -5.61
C LEU A 800 28.46 9.59 -6.51
N ARG A 801 29.49 8.77 -6.72
CA ARG A 801 30.67 9.08 -7.54
C ARG A 801 30.30 9.25 -9.00
N ASP A 802 29.45 8.39 -9.54
CA ASP A 802 29.20 8.36 -10.97
C ASP A 802 28.17 9.42 -11.39
N THR A 803 27.22 9.75 -10.51
CA THR A 803 26.41 10.99 -10.57
C THR A 803 27.29 12.24 -10.53
N ALA A 804 28.27 12.30 -9.61
CA ALA A 804 29.20 13.44 -9.51
C ALA A 804 30.05 13.59 -10.79
N LYS A 805 30.61 12.49 -11.32
CA LYS A 805 31.33 12.48 -12.61
C LYS A 805 30.46 12.99 -13.76
N TRP A 806 29.17 12.64 -13.78
CA TRP A 806 28.25 13.10 -14.82
C TRP A 806 28.02 14.61 -14.75
N ILE A 807 27.70 15.15 -13.57
CA ILE A 807 27.44 16.60 -13.41
C ILE A 807 28.67 17.42 -13.81
N VAL A 808 29.88 16.95 -13.48
CA VAL A 808 31.15 17.60 -13.82
C VAL A 808 31.34 17.76 -15.33
N ARG A 809 30.83 16.84 -16.15
CA ARG A 809 30.88 16.94 -17.63
C ARG A 809 30.02 18.09 -18.17
N GLN A 810 29.08 18.60 -17.37
CA GLN A 810 28.19 19.71 -17.74
C GLN A 810 28.77 21.09 -17.39
N GLN A 811 30.03 21.16 -16.92
CA GLN A 811 30.73 22.42 -16.69
C GLN A 811 31.39 22.96 -17.98
N LYS A 812 31.08 24.20 -18.32
CA LYS A 812 31.72 24.96 -19.40
C LYS A 812 33.11 25.46 -18.99
N SER A 813 33.94 25.82 -19.98
CA SER A 813 35.31 26.31 -19.75
C SER A 813 35.42 27.62 -18.96
N ASN A 814 34.32 28.38 -18.81
CA ASN A 814 34.23 29.57 -17.96
C ASN A 814 33.85 29.26 -16.49
N GLY A 815 33.56 28.00 -16.14
CA GLY A 815 33.14 27.56 -14.80
C GLY A 815 31.63 27.40 -14.60
N GLU A 816 30.83 27.85 -15.56
CA GLU A 816 29.36 27.79 -15.58
C GLU A 816 28.84 26.36 -15.78
N PHE A 817 27.77 25.96 -15.09
CA PHE A 817 27.05 24.70 -15.36
C PHE A 817 25.84 24.93 -16.26
N GLN A 818 25.53 23.95 -17.11
CA GLN A 818 24.36 23.94 -17.98
C GLN A 818 23.35 22.85 -17.58
N GLU A 819 22.07 23.17 -17.70
CA GLU A 819 20.98 22.18 -17.65
C GLU A 819 20.80 21.52 -19.03
N LEU A 820 20.70 20.20 -19.06
CA LEU A 820 20.45 19.37 -20.25
C LEU A 820 19.16 18.56 -20.15
N GLY A 821 18.67 18.30 -18.93
CA GLY A 821 17.45 17.56 -18.68
C GLY A 821 16.25 18.49 -18.53
N ARG A 822 15.07 17.89 -18.60
CA ARG A 822 13.86 18.56 -18.15
C ARG A 822 13.74 18.42 -16.63
N VAL A 823 13.62 19.53 -15.93
CA VAL A 823 13.06 19.57 -14.58
C VAL A 823 11.56 19.80 -14.75
N LEU A 824 10.72 18.93 -14.22
CA LEU A 824 9.26 19.09 -14.25
C LEU A 824 8.84 20.28 -13.38
N HIS A 825 9.55 20.47 -12.27
CA HIS A 825 9.23 21.45 -11.26
C HIS A 825 10.16 22.67 -11.40
N SER A 826 9.91 23.50 -12.42
CA SER A 826 10.72 24.69 -12.74
C SER A 826 10.88 25.68 -11.56
N ASP A 827 9.90 25.76 -10.66
CA ASP A 827 10.01 26.57 -9.45
C ASP A 827 11.02 26.01 -8.43
N LEU A 828 11.42 24.73 -8.47
CA LEU A 828 12.54 24.21 -7.64
C LEU A 828 13.92 24.67 -8.14
N GLN A 829 14.03 25.12 -9.41
CA GLN A 829 15.19 25.88 -9.87
C GLN A 829 15.20 27.32 -9.32
N GLY A 830 14.12 27.73 -8.62
CA GLY A 830 13.96 29.07 -8.06
C GLY A 830 13.36 30.07 -9.03
N GLY A 831 12.44 29.62 -9.90
CA GLY A 831 11.67 30.48 -10.81
C GLY A 831 12.48 31.27 -11.85
N THR A 832 13.78 31.03 -11.96
CA THR A 832 14.68 31.66 -12.93
C THR A 832 15.58 30.62 -13.59
N ASN A 833 15.40 30.37 -14.89
CA ASN A 833 16.32 29.55 -15.69
C ASN A 833 17.60 30.35 -16.01
N ASN A 834 18.34 30.69 -14.95
CA ASN A 834 19.54 31.52 -14.97
C ASN A 834 20.76 30.62 -14.72
N PRO A 835 21.73 30.52 -15.67
CA PRO A 835 22.94 29.72 -15.48
C PRO A 835 23.75 30.09 -14.24
N VAL A 836 23.66 31.34 -13.75
CA VAL A 836 24.31 31.75 -12.49
C VAL A 836 23.65 31.07 -11.28
N THR A 837 22.32 31.03 -11.24
CA THR A 837 21.52 30.36 -10.20
C THR A 837 21.80 28.86 -10.17
N LEU A 838 21.80 28.20 -11.33
CA LEU A 838 22.15 26.78 -11.44
C LEU A 838 23.60 26.51 -10.99
N THR A 839 24.55 27.34 -11.43
CA THR A 839 25.97 27.21 -11.03
C THR A 839 26.14 27.36 -9.51
N ALA A 840 25.44 28.29 -8.87
CA ALA A 840 25.45 28.45 -7.42
C ALA A 840 24.82 27.23 -6.70
N TYR A 841 23.69 26.73 -7.22
CA TYR A 841 23.03 25.54 -6.67
C TYR A 841 23.94 24.29 -6.73
N VAL A 842 24.50 24.00 -7.90
CA VAL A 842 25.43 22.87 -8.12
C VAL A 842 26.67 22.98 -7.23
N VAL A 843 27.29 24.17 -7.13
CA VAL A 843 28.41 24.41 -6.20
C VAL A 843 28.01 24.12 -4.76
N SER A 844 26.82 24.54 -4.32
CA SER A 844 26.33 24.26 -2.96
C SER A 844 26.21 22.75 -2.70
N SER A 845 25.72 21.96 -3.66
CA SER A 845 25.65 20.50 -3.54
C SER A 845 27.04 19.84 -3.49
N PHE A 846 27.98 20.28 -4.34
CA PHE A 846 29.34 19.72 -4.38
C PHE A 846 30.18 20.02 -3.14
N LEU A 847 29.92 21.11 -2.41
CA LEU A 847 30.63 21.44 -1.16
C LEU A 847 30.37 20.43 -0.02
N GLY A 848 29.37 19.56 -0.16
CA GLY A 848 29.16 18.41 0.72
C GLY A 848 29.95 17.14 0.34
N PHE A 849 30.61 17.11 -0.82
CA PHE A 849 31.27 15.91 -1.34
C PHE A 849 32.77 15.87 -0.96
N PRO A 850 33.23 14.89 -0.14
CA PRO A 850 34.57 14.90 0.45
C PRO A 850 35.67 14.36 -0.48
N ASP A 851 35.74 14.84 -1.72
CA ASP A 851 36.72 14.39 -2.72
C ASP A 851 37.63 15.52 -3.24
N LYS A 852 38.91 15.21 -3.35
CA LYS A 852 39.97 16.11 -3.84
C LYS A 852 39.97 16.25 -5.35
N GLN A 853 39.47 15.27 -6.12
CA GLN A 853 39.45 15.35 -7.59
C GLN A 853 38.57 16.51 -8.09
N HIS A 854 37.47 16.77 -7.39
CA HIS A 854 36.47 17.78 -7.73
C HIS A 854 36.85 19.22 -7.29
N ALA A 855 37.96 19.40 -6.57
CA ALA A 855 38.36 20.72 -6.06
C ALA A 855 38.65 21.76 -7.17
N TYR A 856 39.10 21.34 -8.35
CA TYR A 856 39.31 22.24 -9.49
C TYR A 856 37.99 22.75 -10.08
N VAL A 857 37.01 21.85 -10.24
CA VAL A 857 35.65 22.14 -10.74
C VAL A 857 34.96 23.18 -9.84
N ILE A 858 34.98 22.93 -8.53
CA ILE A 858 34.41 23.82 -7.52
C ILE A 858 35.11 25.18 -7.54
N LYS A 859 36.45 25.22 -7.66
CA LYS A 859 37.21 26.48 -7.73
C LYS A 859 36.86 27.27 -9.00
N SER A 860 36.76 26.62 -10.15
CA SER A 860 36.39 27.27 -11.42
C SER A 860 35.00 27.91 -11.34
N ALA A 861 33.99 27.15 -10.87
CA ALA A 861 32.65 27.69 -10.66
C ALA A 861 32.61 28.79 -9.59
N THR A 862 33.38 28.66 -8.49
CA THR A 862 33.47 29.71 -7.46
C THR A 862 34.03 31.01 -8.05
N SER A 863 35.02 30.94 -8.95
CA SER A 863 35.55 32.12 -9.65
C SER A 863 34.56 32.71 -10.66
N PHE A 864 33.77 31.89 -11.37
CA PHE A 864 32.65 32.38 -12.18
C PHE A 864 31.63 33.17 -11.34
N LEU A 865 31.23 32.63 -10.18
CA LEU A 865 30.30 33.29 -9.26
C LEU A 865 30.89 34.55 -8.61
N GLN A 866 32.19 34.59 -8.34
CA GLN A 866 32.89 35.81 -7.91
C GLN A 866 32.82 36.91 -8.98
N ASN A 867 33.15 36.58 -10.24
CA ASN A 867 33.09 37.53 -11.35
C ASN A 867 31.66 38.04 -11.58
N LYS A 868 30.65 37.16 -11.52
CA LYS A 868 29.23 37.53 -11.67
C LYS A 868 28.69 38.38 -10.51
N LEU A 869 29.25 38.27 -9.31
CA LEU A 869 28.97 39.19 -8.21
C LEU A 869 29.53 40.60 -8.51
N GLU A 870 30.76 40.69 -9.05
CA GLU A 870 31.41 41.96 -9.41
C GLU A 870 30.77 42.64 -10.64
N GLU A 871 30.20 41.87 -11.57
CA GLU A 871 29.35 42.40 -12.67
C GLU A 871 28.03 43.01 -12.17
N GLY A 872 27.57 42.62 -10.97
CA GLY A 872 26.36 43.14 -10.33
C GLY A 872 25.11 42.31 -10.62
N ILE A 873 24.67 41.52 -9.63
CA ILE A 873 23.45 40.70 -9.72
C ILE A 873 22.22 41.55 -9.39
N SER A 874 21.29 41.72 -10.34
CA SER A 874 20.04 42.47 -10.15
C SER A 874 19.00 41.71 -9.34
N ASP A 875 18.78 40.44 -9.65
CA ASP A 875 17.81 39.58 -8.96
C ASP A 875 18.26 39.19 -7.54
N ASN A 876 17.37 39.37 -6.57
CA ASN A 876 17.61 39.05 -5.16
C ASN A 876 17.62 37.54 -4.89
N TYR A 877 16.88 36.74 -5.67
CA TYR A 877 16.88 35.28 -5.51
C TYR A 877 18.23 34.68 -5.95
N THR A 878 18.67 35.01 -7.17
CA THR A 878 20.01 34.69 -7.68
C THR A 878 21.09 35.14 -6.68
N LEU A 879 21.00 36.38 -6.17
CA LEU A 879 21.97 36.90 -5.19
C LEU A 879 21.99 36.08 -3.89
N ALA A 880 20.85 35.58 -3.40
CA ALA A 880 20.79 34.76 -2.20
C ALA A 880 21.49 33.40 -2.38
N LEU A 881 21.29 32.71 -3.51
CA LEU A 881 21.98 31.43 -3.77
C LEU A 881 23.47 31.63 -4.01
N VAL A 882 23.87 32.68 -4.73
CA VAL A 882 25.29 33.05 -4.90
C VAL A 882 25.92 33.37 -3.54
N THR A 883 25.24 34.12 -2.68
CA THR A 883 25.71 34.42 -1.33
C THR A 883 25.88 33.16 -0.49
N TYR A 884 24.93 32.22 -0.55
CA TYR A 884 25.01 30.93 0.15
C TYR A 884 26.17 30.07 -0.36
N ALA A 885 26.28 29.88 -1.67
CA ALA A 885 27.35 29.09 -2.28
C ALA A 885 28.74 29.67 -1.96
N LEU A 886 28.92 30.99 -2.09
CA LEU A 886 30.17 31.67 -1.73
C LEU A 886 30.48 31.60 -0.23
N SER A 887 29.47 31.66 0.64
CA SER A 887 29.62 31.52 2.10
C SER A 887 30.07 30.12 2.50
N TRP A 888 29.42 29.08 1.97
CA TRP A 888 29.79 27.69 2.25
C TRP A 888 31.16 27.35 1.64
N ALA A 889 31.49 27.89 0.46
CA ALA A 889 32.83 27.79 -0.15
C ALA A 889 33.92 28.56 0.61
N LYS A 890 33.57 29.37 1.63
CA LYS A 890 34.47 30.27 2.38
C LYS A 890 35.24 31.25 1.46
N SER A 891 34.57 31.72 0.41
CA SER A 891 35.07 32.72 -0.53
C SER A 891 35.39 34.05 0.16
N SER A 892 36.47 34.72 -0.26
CA SER A 892 36.80 36.08 0.18
C SER A 892 35.65 37.08 -0.04
N LYS A 893 34.90 36.90 -1.13
CA LYS A 893 33.73 37.71 -1.51
C LYS A 893 32.45 37.39 -0.73
N ALA A 894 32.40 36.33 0.07
CA ALA A 894 31.17 35.93 0.77
C ALA A 894 30.63 37.04 1.71
N LYS A 895 31.53 37.75 2.41
CA LYS A 895 31.15 38.84 3.32
C LYS A 895 30.55 40.05 2.58
N GLU A 896 31.08 40.34 1.40
CA GLU A 896 30.60 41.38 0.49
C GLU A 896 29.19 41.04 -0.01
N ALA A 897 29.00 39.83 -0.56
CA ALA A 897 27.71 39.33 -1.03
C ALA A 897 26.61 39.38 0.04
N LEU A 898 26.91 38.93 1.27
CA LEU A 898 25.92 38.92 2.36
C LEU A 898 25.57 40.34 2.86
N ASN A 899 26.52 41.28 2.81
CA ASN A 899 26.22 42.68 3.11
C ASN A 899 25.25 43.26 2.07
N THR A 900 25.55 43.09 0.77
CA THR A 900 24.68 43.55 -0.32
C THR A 900 23.31 42.88 -0.32
N LEU A 901 23.20 41.62 0.10
CA LEU A 901 21.91 40.96 0.29
C LEU A 901 21.12 41.56 1.46
N ASN A 902 21.79 41.84 2.60
CA ASN A 902 21.17 42.46 3.78
C ASN A 902 20.78 43.93 3.54
N GLU A 903 21.50 44.65 2.69
CA GLU A 903 21.17 46.03 2.25
C GLU A 903 19.88 46.09 1.40
N ARG A 904 19.49 44.98 0.77
CA ARG A 904 18.25 44.84 -0.01
C ARG A 904 17.09 44.18 0.76
N ALA A 905 17.26 43.95 2.05
CA ALA A 905 16.23 43.33 2.87
C ALA A 905 15.15 44.33 3.30
N GLU A 906 13.89 43.90 3.27
CA GLU A 906 12.80 44.61 3.95
C GLU A 906 12.88 44.34 5.46
N GLN A 907 12.66 45.38 6.26
CA GLN A 907 12.73 45.30 7.72
C GLN A 907 11.46 45.86 8.35
N GLN A 908 10.71 44.99 9.05
CA GLN A 908 9.42 45.31 9.65
C GLN A 908 9.43 44.89 11.13
N GLY A 909 9.69 45.85 12.04
CA GLY A 909 9.76 45.57 13.48
C GLY A 909 10.94 44.64 13.85
N GLU A 910 10.64 43.49 14.49
CA GLU A 910 11.64 42.44 14.80
C GLU A 910 12.00 41.57 13.57
N PHE A 911 11.39 41.76 12.39
CA PHE A 911 11.53 40.87 11.22
C PHE A 911 12.43 41.44 10.12
N ARG A 912 13.15 40.56 9.42
CA ARG A 912 13.90 40.84 8.19
C ARG A 912 13.53 39.79 7.13
N PHE A 913 13.15 40.23 5.94
CA PHE A 913 12.78 39.37 4.81
C PHE A 913 13.09 40.04 3.47
N TRP A 914 12.73 39.39 2.36
CA TRP A 914 12.90 39.92 1.00
C TRP A 914 11.63 39.65 0.20
N VAL A 915 11.34 40.51 -0.77
CA VAL A 915 10.21 40.36 -1.70
C VAL A 915 10.71 40.57 -3.13
N THR A 916 10.51 39.57 -4.00
CA THR A 916 10.79 39.70 -5.45
C THR A 916 9.69 40.53 -6.15
N PRO A 917 9.97 41.32 -7.20
CA PRO A 917 8.90 41.98 -7.99
C PRO A 917 7.99 40.96 -8.71
N ALA A 918 6.69 41.25 -8.82
CA ALA A 918 5.73 40.48 -9.61
C ALA A 918 4.50 41.33 -10.02
N SER A 919 3.70 40.83 -10.95
CA SER A 919 2.38 41.38 -11.30
C SER A 919 1.35 41.15 -10.19
N GLU A 920 0.29 41.98 -10.16
CA GLU A 920 -0.80 41.92 -9.18
C GLU A 920 -1.68 40.67 -9.36
N MET A 921 -1.20 39.53 -8.83
CA MET A 921 -1.98 38.28 -8.71
C MET A 921 -2.60 38.16 -7.30
N SER A 922 -3.43 37.13 -7.12
CA SER A 922 -4.36 37.00 -5.99
C SER A 922 -3.73 37.20 -4.60
N ALA A 923 -4.37 38.08 -3.80
CA ALA A 923 -4.00 38.35 -2.43
C ALA A 923 -4.28 37.12 -1.53
N SER A 924 -3.30 36.21 -1.44
CA SER A 924 -3.22 35.17 -0.42
C SER A 924 -2.63 35.74 0.87
N TRP A 925 -2.92 35.09 2.00
CA TRP A 925 -2.26 35.39 3.26
C TRP A 925 -0.83 34.83 3.33
N GLN A 926 -0.47 33.89 2.45
CA GLN A 926 0.87 33.29 2.38
C GLN A 926 1.81 34.08 1.44
N PRO A 927 3.06 34.36 1.86
CA PRO A 927 4.14 34.82 0.97
C PRO A 927 4.41 33.83 -0.17
N ARG A 928 5.25 34.20 -1.15
CA ARG A 928 5.63 33.23 -2.19
C ARG A 928 6.63 32.22 -1.67
N ALA A 929 6.57 31.01 -2.23
CA ALA A 929 7.60 29.98 -2.07
C ALA A 929 9.01 30.53 -2.33
N MET A 930 9.17 31.31 -3.40
CA MET A 930 10.43 31.99 -3.74
C MET A 930 10.92 32.95 -2.63
N ASP A 931 10.04 33.70 -1.98
CA ASP A 931 10.43 34.65 -0.91
C ASP A 931 10.87 33.89 0.35
N ILE A 932 10.19 32.78 0.65
CA ILE A 932 10.50 31.87 1.76
C ILE A 932 11.82 31.14 1.51
N GLU A 933 12.05 30.63 0.30
CA GLU A 933 13.31 29.98 -0.09
C GLU A 933 14.49 30.97 -0.10
N LEU A 934 14.30 32.19 -0.63
CA LEU A 934 15.30 33.27 -0.58
C LEU A 934 15.70 33.58 0.87
N ALA A 935 14.72 33.79 1.75
CA ALA A 935 14.95 34.02 3.17
C ALA A 935 15.64 32.82 3.85
N ALA A 936 15.36 31.59 3.43
CA ALA A 936 16.03 30.39 3.93
C ALA A 936 17.51 30.31 3.49
N TYR A 937 17.85 30.60 2.23
CA TYR A 937 19.25 30.71 1.78
C TYR A 937 19.98 31.88 2.44
N ALA A 938 19.30 33.00 2.69
CA ALA A 938 19.85 34.10 3.47
C ALA A 938 20.17 33.66 4.91
N LEU A 939 19.25 32.94 5.59
CA LEU A 939 19.48 32.41 6.93
C LEU A 939 20.63 31.38 6.97
N LEU A 940 20.72 30.51 5.98
CA LEU A 940 21.86 29.59 5.81
C LEU A 940 23.18 30.35 5.60
N SER A 941 23.16 31.45 4.83
CA SER A 941 24.35 32.30 4.64
C SER A 941 24.81 32.98 5.93
N HIS A 942 23.88 33.42 6.77
CA HIS A 942 24.17 33.95 8.11
C HIS A 942 24.81 32.88 9.01
N PHE A 943 24.29 31.65 8.99
CA PHE A 943 24.86 30.50 9.70
C PHE A 943 26.29 30.19 9.24
N HIS A 944 26.56 30.12 7.93
CA HIS A 944 27.89 29.83 7.39
C HIS A 944 28.92 30.96 7.58
N GLN A 945 28.50 32.17 7.97
CA GLN A 945 29.39 33.29 8.33
C GLN A 945 29.40 33.61 9.84
N ASP A 946 28.87 32.71 10.69
CA ASP A 946 28.76 32.86 12.15
C ASP A 946 27.97 34.12 12.61
N ARG A 947 27.18 34.74 11.71
CA ARG A 947 26.43 36.00 11.97
C ARG A 947 25.06 35.76 12.60
N LEU A 948 25.00 34.96 13.67
CA LEU A 948 23.74 34.50 14.27
C LEU A 948 22.81 35.65 14.68
N ALA A 949 23.34 36.74 15.25
CA ALA A 949 22.54 37.88 15.67
C ALA A 949 21.75 38.56 14.52
N GLU A 950 22.36 38.65 13.33
CA GLU A 950 21.70 39.18 12.13
C GLU A 950 20.69 38.19 11.51
N GLY A 951 20.86 36.88 11.77
CA GLY A 951 19.97 35.81 11.29
C GLY A 951 18.69 35.62 12.12
N ILE A 952 18.68 36.00 13.40
CA ILE A 952 17.51 35.85 14.29
C ILE A 952 16.24 36.51 13.71
N PRO A 953 16.25 37.76 13.20
CA PRO A 953 15.09 38.37 12.54
C PRO A 953 14.52 37.58 11.35
N VAL A 954 15.38 36.90 10.59
CA VAL A 954 14.99 36.08 9.43
C VAL A 954 14.39 34.75 9.89
N MET A 955 15.00 34.10 10.89
CA MET A 955 14.46 32.91 11.53
C MET A 955 13.08 33.18 12.16
N LYS A 956 12.91 34.33 12.83
CA LYS A 956 11.62 34.75 13.40
C LYS A 956 10.56 34.89 12.31
N TRP A 957 10.88 35.55 11.20
CA TRP A 957 9.94 35.69 10.06
C TRP A 957 9.58 34.34 9.45
N LEU A 958 10.57 33.50 9.10
CA LEU A 958 10.36 32.15 8.57
C LEU A 958 9.51 31.27 9.50
N SER A 959 9.63 31.44 10.82
CA SER A 959 8.79 30.68 11.76
C SER A 959 7.32 31.13 11.79
N GLN A 960 6.98 32.31 11.24
CA GLN A 960 5.59 32.75 11.14
C GLN A 960 4.89 32.26 9.86
N GLN A 961 5.63 32.09 8.75
CA GLN A 961 5.07 31.76 7.43
C GLN A 961 4.67 30.29 7.26
N ARG A 962 4.49 29.54 8.36
CA ARG A 962 4.10 28.13 8.32
C ARG A 962 2.60 27.92 8.32
N ASN A 963 2.18 26.92 7.58
CA ASN A 963 0.81 26.40 7.55
C ASN A 963 0.48 25.57 8.81
N HIS A 964 -0.78 25.15 8.95
CA HIS A 964 -1.26 24.35 10.08
C HIS A 964 -0.65 22.93 10.17
N LEU A 965 -0.05 22.42 9.09
CA LEU A 965 0.67 21.13 9.04
C LEU A 965 2.17 21.29 9.38
N GLY A 966 2.62 22.50 9.70
CA GLY A 966 4.02 22.81 10.00
C GLY A 966 4.93 22.89 8.77
N GLY A 967 4.39 22.84 7.55
CA GLY A 967 5.10 23.11 6.30
C GLY A 967 4.95 24.56 5.83
N PHE A 968 5.33 24.85 4.59
CA PHE A 968 5.23 26.17 3.96
C PHE A 968 4.25 26.16 2.77
N SER A 969 4.46 26.99 1.75
CA SER A 969 3.52 27.21 0.64
C SER A 969 3.69 26.23 -0.52
N SER A 970 4.90 25.68 -0.66
CA SER A 970 5.30 24.75 -1.72
C SER A 970 6.18 23.65 -1.10
N THR A 971 7.07 23.08 -1.89
CA THR A 971 7.95 21.99 -1.49
C THR A 971 9.41 22.39 -1.33
N GLN A 972 10.01 23.16 -2.24
CA GLN A 972 11.41 23.58 -2.07
C GLN A 972 11.56 24.59 -0.93
N ASP A 973 10.60 25.51 -0.79
CA ASP A 973 10.53 26.43 0.34
C ASP A 973 10.44 25.64 1.67
N THR A 974 9.61 24.59 1.73
CA THR A 974 9.52 23.68 2.87
C THR A 974 10.85 22.95 3.12
N VAL A 975 11.48 22.37 2.09
CA VAL A 975 12.75 21.62 2.20
C VAL A 975 13.89 22.52 2.68
N VAL A 976 14.09 23.68 2.06
CA VAL A 976 15.20 24.60 2.38
C VAL A 976 14.93 25.39 3.67
N ALA A 977 13.69 25.79 3.96
CA ALA A 977 13.35 26.43 5.24
C ALA A 977 13.43 25.44 6.41
N LEU A 978 13.04 24.17 6.26
CA LEU A 978 13.28 23.16 7.30
C LEU A 978 14.78 22.88 7.49
N GLN A 979 15.61 22.90 6.43
CA GLN A 979 17.06 22.86 6.59
C GLN A 979 17.59 24.08 7.36
N ALA A 980 17.19 25.29 6.97
CA ALA A 980 17.65 26.52 7.61
C ALA A 980 17.23 26.60 9.09
N LEU A 981 15.97 26.27 9.38
CA LEU A 981 15.40 26.28 10.73
C LEU A 981 15.96 25.15 11.59
N SER A 982 16.20 23.95 11.06
CA SER A 982 16.84 22.87 11.84
C SER A 982 18.29 23.19 12.21
N LEU A 983 19.07 23.76 11.29
CA LEU A 983 20.45 24.18 11.57
C LEU A 983 20.51 25.35 12.57
N PHE A 984 19.60 26.32 12.45
CA PHE A 984 19.60 27.51 13.31
C PHE A 984 18.97 27.24 14.69
N ALA A 985 17.83 26.53 14.75
CA ALA A 985 17.16 26.21 16.01
C ALA A 985 17.98 25.27 16.89
N ALA A 986 18.84 24.43 16.30
CA ALA A 986 19.79 23.61 17.06
C ALA A 986 20.86 24.44 17.80
N LEU A 987 21.10 25.69 17.39
CA LEU A 987 21.97 26.64 18.10
C LEU A 987 21.21 27.52 19.10
N THR A 988 19.93 27.81 18.85
CA THR A 988 19.09 28.65 19.74
C THR A 988 18.21 27.86 20.70
N ALA A 989 18.40 26.54 20.80
CA ALA A 989 17.63 25.67 21.69
C ALA A 989 17.94 25.96 23.17
N ALA A 990 17.14 26.83 23.80
CA ALA A 990 17.21 27.13 25.23
C ALA A 990 17.12 25.83 26.07
N SER A 991 17.97 25.72 27.09
CA SER A 991 18.13 24.55 27.96
C SER A 991 16.99 24.33 28.95
N GLY A 992 16.04 25.25 29.03
CA GLY A 992 14.78 25.13 29.75
C GLY A 992 13.71 25.98 29.09
N THR A 993 12.49 25.45 29.04
CA THR A 993 11.26 26.18 28.71
C THR A 993 10.29 25.90 29.85
N GLU A 994 9.76 26.94 30.49
CA GLU A 994 8.71 26.85 31.50
C GLU A 994 7.81 28.07 31.36
N MET A 995 6.69 27.90 30.64
CA MET A 995 5.85 28.98 30.17
C MET A 995 4.36 28.61 30.22
N GLU A 996 3.55 29.50 30.78
CA GLU A 996 2.09 29.44 30.75
C GLU A 996 1.59 30.36 29.62
N VAL A 997 0.79 29.82 28.70
CA VAL A 997 0.17 30.58 27.60
C VAL A 997 -1.34 30.57 27.79
N THR A 998 -1.89 31.74 28.10
CA THR A 998 -3.32 31.95 28.32
C THR A 998 -3.95 32.64 27.12
N VAL A 999 -5.11 32.14 26.67
CA VAL A 999 -5.91 32.69 25.57
C VAL A 999 -7.20 33.27 26.14
N THR A 1000 -7.43 34.56 25.87
CA THR A 1000 -8.69 35.24 26.19
C THR A 1000 -9.35 35.74 24.92
N ALA A 1001 -10.64 35.44 24.74
CA ALA A 1001 -11.44 35.90 23.62
C ALA A 1001 -12.86 36.24 24.13
N PRO A 1002 -13.61 37.18 23.52
CA PRO A 1002 -14.96 37.52 23.96
C PRO A 1002 -15.96 36.35 23.92
N SER A 1003 -15.66 35.29 23.15
CA SER A 1003 -16.45 34.06 23.07
C SER A 1003 -16.20 33.07 24.24
N LEU A 1004 -15.14 33.26 25.02
CA LEU A 1004 -14.74 32.36 26.11
C LEU A 1004 -15.21 32.87 27.47
N LYS A 1005 -16.01 32.06 28.19
CA LYS A 1005 -16.43 32.35 29.58
C LYS A 1005 -15.28 32.23 30.59
N THR A 1006 -14.26 31.46 30.26
CA THR A 1006 -13.05 31.21 31.06
C THR A 1006 -11.83 31.23 30.13
N PRO A 1007 -10.69 31.82 30.53
CA PRO A 1007 -9.47 31.74 29.74
C PRO A 1007 -9.03 30.28 29.54
N GLU A 1008 -8.66 29.93 28.31
CA GLU A 1008 -8.01 28.65 28.02
C GLU A 1008 -6.51 28.77 28.29
N ALA A 1009 -5.88 27.74 28.85
CA ALA A 1009 -4.50 27.79 29.31
C ALA A 1009 -3.69 26.56 28.85
N PHE A 1010 -2.52 26.83 28.29
CA PHE A 1010 -1.53 25.83 27.88
C PHE A 1010 -0.30 25.92 28.79
N SER A 1011 0.09 24.80 29.40
CA SER A 1011 1.32 24.70 30.18
C SER A 1011 2.43 24.08 29.32
N VAL A 1012 3.52 24.80 29.13
CA VAL A 1012 4.66 24.38 28.31
C VAL A 1012 5.89 24.24 29.21
N ASN A 1013 6.35 23.01 29.40
CA ASN A 1013 7.50 22.66 30.24
C ASN A 1013 8.52 21.82 29.47
N ALA A 1014 9.64 21.46 30.10
CA ALA A 1014 10.72 20.70 29.45
C ALA A 1014 10.28 19.31 28.95
N GLN A 1015 9.29 18.68 29.60
CA GLN A 1015 8.80 17.34 29.29
C GLN A 1015 7.79 17.33 28.14
N ASN A 1016 6.87 18.29 28.10
CA ASN A 1016 5.84 18.41 27.07
C ASN A 1016 6.20 19.41 25.95
N ARG A 1017 7.44 19.93 25.92
CA ARG A 1017 7.94 20.90 24.93
C ARG A 1017 7.61 20.55 23.48
N PHE A 1018 7.65 19.27 23.13
CA PHE A 1018 7.38 18.75 21.79
C PHE A 1018 5.92 18.28 21.57
N LEU A 1019 5.03 18.43 22.54
CA LEU A 1019 3.62 18.11 22.39
C LEU A 1019 2.88 19.32 21.81
N LEU A 1020 2.28 19.18 20.63
CA LEU A 1020 1.34 20.18 20.11
C LEU A 1020 0.04 20.06 20.88
N GLN A 1021 -0.21 21.02 21.77
CA GLN A 1021 -1.47 21.14 22.49
C GLN A 1021 -2.46 21.91 21.61
N SER A 1022 -3.72 21.47 21.55
CA SER A 1022 -4.75 22.04 20.68
C SER A 1022 -6.07 22.23 21.43
N LYS A 1023 -6.80 23.30 21.12
CA LYS A 1023 -8.16 23.61 21.61
C LYS A 1023 -9.01 24.19 20.49
N GLU A 1024 -10.28 23.81 20.45
CA GLU A 1024 -11.28 24.48 19.61
C GLU A 1024 -11.89 25.66 20.36
N ILE A 1025 -12.19 26.74 19.63
CA ILE A 1025 -12.73 28.00 20.15
C ILE A 1025 -14.07 28.27 19.44
N PRO A 1026 -15.13 28.71 20.13
CA PRO A 1026 -16.39 29.03 19.46
C PRO A 1026 -16.20 30.16 18.42
N PRO A 1027 -16.63 29.97 17.15
CA PRO A 1027 -16.53 30.99 16.12
C PRO A 1027 -17.45 32.16 16.44
N VAL A 1028 -16.89 33.37 16.44
CA VAL A 1028 -17.61 34.64 16.63
C VAL A 1028 -16.99 35.66 15.68
N GLN A 1029 -17.81 36.57 15.13
CA GLN A 1029 -17.36 37.60 14.20
C GLN A 1029 -17.53 39.01 14.82
N PRO A 1030 -16.49 39.87 14.82
CA PRO A 1030 -15.11 39.58 14.46
C PRO A 1030 -14.43 38.65 15.47
N LEU A 1031 -13.59 37.74 14.99
CA LEU A 1031 -12.83 36.84 15.85
C LEU A 1031 -11.63 37.63 16.38
N THR A 1032 -11.70 38.02 17.65
CA THR A 1032 -10.64 38.78 18.33
C THR A 1032 -10.17 37.98 19.54
N MET A 1033 -8.87 37.72 19.64
CA MET A 1033 -8.30 36.97 20.76
C MET A 1033 -6.97 37.55 21.21
N THR A 1034 -6.74 37.56 22.52
CA THR A 1034 -5.49 38.01 23.15
C THR A 1034 -4.78 36.81 23.77
N VAL A 1035 -3.54 36.60 23.34
CA VAL A 1035 -2.66 35.52 23.79
C VAL A 1035 -1.63 36.13 24.73
N THR A 1036 -1.64 35.72 26.00
CA THR A 1036 -0.71 36.21 27.03
C THR A 1036 0.17 35.07 27.54
N ALA A 1037 1.47 35.19 27.32
CA ALA A 1037 2.50 34.26 27.78
C ALA A 1037 3.21 34.78 29.04
N LYS A 1038 3.48 33.90 30.00
CA LYS A 1038 4.22 34.18 31.25
C LYS A 1038 5.24 33.07 31.53
N GLY A 1039 6.38 33.42 32.11
CA GLY A 1039 7.43 32.46 32.47
C GLY A 1039 8.75 32.72 31.75
N THR A 1040 9.43 31.66 31.31
CA THR A 1040 10.76 31.73 30.68
C THR A 1040 10.91 30.75 29.51
N GLY A 1041 11.76 31.11 28.54
CA GLY A 1041 11.98 30.35 27.32
C GLY A 1041 11.16 30.90 26.14
N PHE A 1042 10.68 30.01 25.28
CA PHE A 1042 9.86 30.38 24.12
C PHE A 1042 8.84 29.30 23.77
N ALA A 1043 7.79 29.67 23.03
CA ALA A 1043 6.86 28.75 22.39
C ALA A 1043 6.34 29.32 21.06
N VAL A 1044 5.82 28.44 20.21
CA VAL A 1044 5.04 28.80 19.03
C VAL A 1044 3.56 28.65 19.38
N PHE A 1045 2.78 29.69 19.10
CA PHE A 1045 1.32 29.66 19.15
C PHE A 1045 0.76 29.85 17.74
N GLN A 1046 -0.28 29.11 17.36
CA GLN A 1046 -0.88 29.22 16.03
C GLN A 1046 -2.40 29.24 16.12
N LEU A 1047 -3.00 30.25 15.50
CA LEU A 1047 -4.44 30.33 15.22
C LEU A 1047 -4.69 29.69 13.85
N ASN A 1048 -5.61 28.73 13.78
CA ASN A 1048 -6.09 28.10 12.56
C ASN A 1048 -7.61 28.34 12.44
N VAL A 1049 -8.05 28.81 11.27
CA VAL A 1049 -9.46 29.06 10.95
C VAL A 1049 -9.79 28.35 9.65
N ILE A 1050 -10.85 27.54 9.67
CA ILE A 1050 -11.33 26.72 8.55
C ILE A 1050 -12.79 27.10 8.30
N TYR A 1051 -13.19 27.30 7.04
CA TYR A 1051 -14.55 27.71 6.67
C TYR A 1051 -14.81 27.42 5.20
N ASN A 1052 -16.07 27.20 4.81
CA ASN A 1052 -16.45 27.06 3.41
C ASN A 1052 -16.96 28.38 2.84
N THR A 1053 -16.72 28.63 1.55
CA THR A 1053 -17.25 29.78 0.81
C THR A 1053 -18.12 29.35 -0.37
N LYS A 1054 -19.22 30.09 -0.60
CA LYS A 1054 -20.11 29.87 -1.76
C LYS A 1054 -19.49 30.51 -3.00
N HIS A 1055 -18.74 29.71 -3.77
CA HIS A 1055 -18.03 30.16 -4.97
C HIS A 1055 -18.98 30.49 -6.13
N THR A 1056 -19.59 31.68 -6.07
CA THR A 1056 -20.33 32.28 -7.18
C THR A 1056 -19.38 32.65 -8.32
N ASP A 1057 -19.76 32.38 -9.57
CA ASP A 1057 -18.96 32.74 -10.74
C ASP A 1057 -18.85 34.27 -10.92
N GLN A 1058 -17.80 34.86 -10.35
CA GLN A 1058 -17.55 36.30 -10.41
C GLN A 1058 -17.01 36.79 -11.78
N ARG A 1059 -17.53 36.25 -12.89
CA ARG A 1059 -17.28 36.76 -14.25
C ARG A 1059 -17.89 38.16 -14.50
N LEU A 1060 -18.63 38.76 -13.56
CA LEU A 1060 -19.56 39.86 -13.85
C LEU A 1060 -19.41 41.20 -13.10
N ARG A 1061 -18.88 41.30 -11.86
CA ARG A 1061 -19.00 42.58 -11.07
C ARG A 1061 -17.85 43.06 -10.18
N SER A 1062 -16.67 42.42 -10.16
CA SER A 1062 -15.47 43.00 -9.53
C SER A 1062 -14.23 42.76 -10.38
N ALA A 1063 -13.16 43.54 -10.15
CA ALA A 1063 -11.98 43.57 -11.01
C ALA A 1063 -11.39 42.17 -11.25
N PRO A 1064 -10.98 41.83 -12.49
CA PRO A 1064 -10.60 40.47 -12.85
C PRO A 1064 -9.32 40.06 -12.12
N ARG A 1065 -9.47 39.18 -11.13
CA ARG A 1065 -8.34 38.40 -10.61
C ARG A 1065 -7.84 37.52 -11.76
N GLN A 1066 -6.60 37.73 -12.21
CA GLN A 1066 -6.04 36.98 -13.32
C GLN A 1066 -5.76 35.53 -12.88
N GLU A 1067 -6.65 34.62 -13.26
CA GLU A 1067 -6.48 33.18 -13.05
C GLU A 1067 -5.28 32.65 -13.85
N ALA A 1068 -4.51 31.72 -13.27
CA ALA A 1068 -3.33 31.15 -13.91
C ALA A 1068 -3.66 30.06 -14.94
N PHE A 1069 -4.83 29.44 -14.81
CA PHE A 1069 -5.33 28.39 -15.69
C PHE A 1069 -6.70 28.80 -16.24
N ASP A 1070 -6.93 28.49 -17.51
CA ASP A 1070 -8.27 28.40 -18.06
C ASP A 1070 -8.83 27.03 -17.68
N LEU A 1071 -10.03 26.99 -17.13
CA LEU A 1071 -10.68 25.77 -16.66
C LEU A 1071 -12.13 25.80 -17.11
N ASN A 1072 -12.50 24.79 -17.90
CA ASN A 1072 -13.85 24.49 -18.34
C ASN A 1072 -14.23 23.09 -17.89
N VAL A 1073 -15.45 22.94 -17.39
CA VAL A 1073 -15.99 21.66 -16.92
C VAL A 1073 -17.34 21.48 -17.60
N ASP A 1074 -17.51 20.37 -18.29
CA ASP A 1074 -18.73 20.00 -19.02
C ASP A 1074 -19.22 18.64 -18.54
N VAL A 1075 -20.54 18.42 -18.51
CA VAL A 1075 -21.14 17.21 -17.95
C VAL A 1075 -21.95 16.52 -19.03
N LYS A 1076 -21.49 15.33 -19.44
CA LYS A 1076 -22.21 14.43 -20.33
C LYS A 1076 -23.13 13.57 -19.46
N ASP A 1077 -24.38 14.01 -19.29
CA ASP A 1077 -25.45 13.24 -18.66
C ASP A 1077 -26.50 12.76 -19.67
N ASP A 1078 -27.19 11.67 -19.33
CA ASP A 1078 -28.36 11.17 -20.07
C ASP A 1078 -29.59 11.26 -19.14
N LYS A 1079 -30.78 11.39 -19.74
CA LYS A 1079 -32.06 11.35 -19.03
C LYS A 1079 -32.60 9.93 -18.87
N GLU A 1080 -32.27 9.05 -19.80
CA GLU A 1080 -32.67 7.64 -19.77
C GLU A 1080 -31.73 6.85 -18.84
N ASP A 1081 -30.42 7.09 -18.89
CA ASP A 1081 -29.46 6.53 -17.93
C ASP A 1081 -29.14 7.49 -16.78
N LYS A 1082 -29.93 7.39 -15.71
CA LYS A 1082 -29.70 8.12 -14.45
C LYS A 1082 -28.53 7.57 -13.61
N ASN A 1083 -27.89 6.45 -13.98
CA ASN A 1083 -26.86 5.80 -13.15
C ASN A 1083 -25.43 6.14 -13.56
N HIS A 1084 -25.21 6.61 -14.79
CA HIS A 1084 -23.89 6.97 -15.31
C HIS A 1084 -23.83 8.46 -15.69
N LEU A 1085 -22.68 9.08 -15.47
CA LEU A 1085 -22.34 10.39 -16.06
C LEU A 1085 -20.86 10.41 -16.44
N THR A 1086 -20.49 11.22 -17.44
CA THR A 1086 -19.08 11.47 -17.77
C THR A 1086 -18.76 12.94 -17.64
N LEU A 1087 -17.86 13.27 -16.72
CA LEU A 1087 -17.36 14.63 -16.54
C LEU A 1087 -16.21 14.89 -17.52
N ASN A 1088 -16.35 15.88 -18.40
CA ASN A 1088 -15.30 16.32 -19.29
C ASN A 1088 -14.61 17.56 -18.70
N VAL A 1089 -13.39 17.38 -18.20
CA VAL A 1089 -12.61 18.48 -17.60
C VAL A 1089 -11.54 18.93 -18.58
N CYS A 1090 -11.66 20.16 -19.09
CA CYS A 1090 -10.71 20.76 -20.01
C CYS A 1090 -9.96 21.94 -19.36
N THR A 1091 -8.63 21.97 -19.49
CA THR A 1091 -7.78 23.03 -18.94
C THR A 1091 -6.56 23.36 -19.80
N ARG A 1092 -6.03 24.57 -19.64
CA ARG A 1092 -4.77 25.06 -20.22
C ARG A 1092 -4.15 26.12 -19.31
N TYR A 1093 -2.84 26.32 -19.43
CA TYR A 1093 -2.12 27.35 -18.71
C TYR A 1093 -2.19 28.70 -19.44
N LEU A 1094 -2.33 29.80 -18.70
CA LEU A 1094 -2.44 31.17 -19.22
C LEU A 1094 -1.15 32.01 -18.99
N GLY A 1095 -0.05 31.36 -18.60
CA GLY A 1095 1.24 32.03 -18.42
C GLY A 1095 1.83 32.53 -19.74
N SER A 1096 2.42 33.73 -19.71
CA SER A 1096 3.00 34.39 -20.88
C SER A 1096 4.38 34.97 -20.56
N GLY A 1097 5.18 35.25 -21.61
CA GLY A 1097 6.53 35.77 -21.45
C GLY A 1097 7.52 34.73 -20.93
N ALA A 1098 8.07 34.95 -19.74
CA ALA A 1098 9.20 34.16 -19.20
C ALA A 1098 8.84 32.73 -18.76
N ALA A 1099 7.56 32.42 -18.57
CA ALA A 1099 7.07 31.10 -18.17
C ALA A 1099 5.89 30.65 -19.07
N PRO A 1100 6.16 30.07 -20.26
CA PRO A 1100 5.13 29.60 -21.19
C PRO A 1100 4.58 28.19 -20.85
N ARG A 1101 4.99 27.62 -19.71
CA ARG A 1101 4.52 26.34 -19.14
C ARG A 1101 4.41 26.45 -17.62
N SER A 1102 3.48 25.70 -17.04
CA SER A 1102 3.36 25.48 -15.59
C SER A 1102 4.41 24.49 -15.08
N GLY A 1103 4.47 24.29 -13.77
CA GLY A 1103 5.00 23.05 -13.19
C GLY A 1103 4.05 21.87 -13.44
N MET A 1104 4.23 20.78 -12.69
CA MET A 1104 3.24 19.69 -12.63
C MET A 1104 1.92 20.24 -12.08
N VAL A 1105 0.82 19.87 -12.73
CA VAL A 1105 -0.52 20.36 -12.39
C VAL A 1105 -1.30 19.25 -11.70
N LEU A 1106 -1.88 19.57 -10.54
CA LEU A 1106 -2.83 18.71 -9.86
C LEU A 1106 -4.24 19.16 -10.26
N MET A 1107 -5.01 18.23 -10.83
CA MET A 1107 -6.43 18.38 -11.12
C MET A 1107 -7.21 17.60 -10.06
N GLU A 1108 -7.80 18.33 -9.12
CA GLU A 1108 -8.64 17.81 -8.05
C GLU A 1108 -10.10 17.87 -8.48
N VAL A 1109 -10.77 16.73 -8.52
CA VAL A 1109 -12.17 16.60 -8.96
C VAL A 1109 -12.98 16.07 -7.79
N GLY A 1110 -13.73 16.93 -7.10
CA GLY A 1110 -14.77 16.48 -6.19
C GLY A 1110 -15.89 15.80 -6.98
N LEU A 1111 -16.34 14.63 -6.55
CA LEU A 1111 -17.46 13.92 -7.18
C LEU A 1111 -18.80 14.39 -6.57
N LEU A 1112 -19.88 14.24 -7.33
CA LEU A 1112 -21.24 14.48 -6.84
C LEU A 1112 -21.63 13.44 -5.77
N SER A 1113 -22.42 13.84 -4.77
CA SER A 1113 -22.85 12.94 -3.70
C SER A 1113 -23.56 11.70 -4.23
N GLY A 1114 -23.13 10.53 -3.75
CA GLY A 1114 -23.65 9.23 -4.19
C GLY A 1114 -23.02 8.66 -5.47
N PHE A 1115 -22.09 9.37 -6.12
CA PHE A 1115 -21.31 8.85 -7.25
C PHE A 1115 -19.89 8.43 -6.84
N SER A 1116 -19.37 7.37 -7.47
CA SER A 1116 -17.96 7.00 -7.42
C SER A 1116 -17.42 6.56 -8.79
N MET A 1117 -16.18 6.08 -8.83
CA MET A 1117 -15.42 5.77 -10.04
C MET A 1117 -14.47 4.58 -9.78
N SER A 1118 -14.28 3.68 -10.76
CA SER A 1118 -13.15 2.74 -10.75
C SER A 1118 -11.92 3.39 -11.38
N PRO A 1119 -10.70 3.21 -10.82
CA PRO A 1119 -9.49 3.81 -11.40
C PRO A 1119 -9.16 3.30 -12.81
N ASP A 1120 -9.63 2.11 -13.20
CA ASP A 1120 -9.32 1.46 -14.48
C ASP A 1120 -9.96 2.15 -15.70
N PHE A 1121 -10.91 3.07 -15.49
CA PHE A 1121 -11.64 3.76 -16.57
C PHE A 1121 -10.99 5.05 -17.06
N VAL A 1122 -9.96 5.58 -16.37
CA VAL A 1122 -9.19 6.75 -16.84
C VAL A 1122 -7.87 6.26 -17.43
N PRO A 1123 -7.65 6.37 -18.75
CA PRO A 1123 -6.42 5.91 -19.37
C PRO A 1123 -5.23 6.76 -18.92
N LEU A 1124 -4.23 6.11 -18.30
CA LEU A 1124 -2.94 6.73 -18.01
C LEU A 1124 -2.16 6.87 -19.32
N ASP A 1125 -1.82 8.10 -19.68
CA ASP A 1125 -1.20 8.45 -20.95
C ASP A 1125 0.02 9.38 -20.75
N ASN A 1126 0.48 10.06 -21.81
CA ASN A 1126 1.54 11.06 -21.68
C ASN A 1126 1.10 12.34 -20.93
N THR A 1127 -0.20 12.49 -20.67
CA THR A 1127 -0.82 13.68 -20.09
C THR A 1127 -1.13 13.45 -18.61
N VAL A 1128 -1.92 12.41 -18.29
CA VAL A 1128 -2.25 11.96 -16.94
C VAL A 1128 -1.24 10.90 -16.49
N ARG A 1129 -0.24 11.33 -15.71
CA ARG A 1129 0.86 10.48 -15.25
C ARG A 1129 0.51 9.61 -14.04
N LYS A 1130 -0.51 10.00 -13.28
CA LYS A 1130 -1.02 9.26 -12.11
C LYS A 1130 -2.45 9.67 -11.77
N MET A 1131 -3.20 8.74 -11.18
CA MET A 1131 -4.49 8.96 -10.54
C MET A 1131 -4.43 8.47 -9.09
N GLU A 1132 -5.08 9.19 -8.17
CA GLU A 1132 -5.39 8.74 -6.81
C GLU A 1132 -6.90 8.96 -6.53
N LYS A 1133 -7.55 8.00 -5.85
CA LYS A 1133 -8.96 8.08 -5.45
C LYS A 1133 -9.03 8.32 -3.93
N GLU A 1134 -9.87 9.26 -3.53
CA GLU A 1134 -10.23 9.56 -2.14
C GLU A 1134 -11.77 9.56 -1.99
N ASN A 1135 -12.28 9.47 -0.77
CA ASN A 1135 -13.73 9.36 -0.52
C ASN A 1135 -14.54 10.60 -0.96
N GLY A 1136 -15.11 10.53 -2.17
CA GLY A 1136 -15.82 11.62 -2.86
C GLY A 1136 -14.92 12.56 -3.68
N LYS A 1137 -13.68 12.18 -3.99
CA LYS A 1137 -12.72 13.02 -4.74
C LYS A 1137 -11.76 12.17 -5.58
N VAL A 1138 -11.34 12.69 -6.73
CA VAL A 1138 -10.30 12.10 -7.59
C VAL A 1138 -9.18 13.13 -7.79
N ASN A 1139 -7.94 12.70 -7.61
CA ASN A 1139 -6.74 13.52 -7.78
C ASN A 1139 -5.97 13.03 -9.01
N LEU A 1140 -5.90 13.84 -10.07
CA LEU A 1140 -5.20 13.54 -11.31
C LEU A 1140 -3.92 14.38 -11.42
N TYR A 1141 -2.80 13.72 -11.74
CA TYR A 1141 -1.48 14.34 -11.82
C TYR A 1141 -1.07 14.52 -13.29
N LEU A 1142 -0.99 15.78 -13.72
CA LEU A 1142 -0.72 16.18 -15.10
C LEU A 1142 0.72 16.71 -15.25
N ASP A 1143 1.41 16.26 -16.29
CA ASP A 1143 2.85 16.48 -16.52
C ASP A 1143 3.29 17.97 -16.50
N SER A 1144 2.81 18.77 -17.46
CA SER A 1144 2.86 20.25 -17.41
C SER A 1144 1.90 20.82 -18.45
N LEU A 1145 1.21 21.91 -18.14
CA LEU A 1145 0.32 22.58 -19.07
C LEU A 1145 0.99 23.80 -19.72
N ASN A 1146 0.58 24.07 -20.96
CA ASN A 1146 0.93 25.21 -21.80
C ASN A 1146 -0.37 25.87 -22.31
N GLU A 1147 -0.30 26.72 -23.32
CA GLU A 1147 -1.48 27.34 -23.95
C GLU A 1147 -2.41 26.35 -24.68
N THR A 1148 -1.98 25.11 -24.98
CA THR A 1148 -2.84 24.12 -25.65
C THR A 1148 -3.75 23.41 -24.65
N GLN A 1149 -5.02 23.26 -25.03
CA GLN A 1149 -6.06 22.69 -24.17
C GLN A 1149 -5.92 21.17 -24.04
N VAL A 1150 -5.82 20.71 -22.80
CA VAL A 1150 -5.87 19.32 -22.39
C VAL A 1150 -7.26 19.03 -21.86
N CYS A 1151 -7.86 17.90 -22.23
CA CYS A 1151 -9.15 17.45 -21.71
C CYS A 1151 -9.06 16.02 -21.20
N VAL A 1152 -9.71 15.72 -20.08
CA VAL A 1152 -9.83 14.38 -19.50
C VAL A 1152 -11.32 14.05 -19.35
N ASP A 1153 -11.73 12.87 -19.82
CA ASP A 1153 -13.06 12.32 -19.56
C ASP A 1153 -13.00 11.43 -18.30
N ILE A 1154 -13.92 11.69 -17.38
CA ILE A 1154 -13.95 11.15 -16.02
C ILE A 1154 -15.33 10.50 -15.81
N PRO A 1155 -15.49 9.20 -16.13
CA PRO A 1155 -16.75 8.48 -15.99
C PRO A 1155 -17.04 8.11 -14.52
N ALA A 1156 -18.23 8.46 -14.04
CA ALA A 1156 -18.70 8.17 -12.69
C ALA A 1156 -20.00 7.36 -12.72
N VAL A 1157 -20.12 6.45 -11.75
CA VAL A 1157 -21.24 5.52 -11.55
C VAL A 1157 -21.94 5.87 -10.23
N ARG A 1158 -23.27 5.75 -10.19
CA ARG A 1158 -24.07 6.05 -9.00
C ARG A 1158 -24.18 4.85 -8.06
N ASP A 1159 -23.51 4.93 -6.91
CA ASP A 1159 -23.56 3.94 -5.83
C ASP A 1159 -24.76 4.18 -4.88
N PHE A 1160 -25.19 5.44 -4.72
CA PHE A 1160 -26.28 5.82 -3.80
C PHE A 1160 -27.26 6.83 -4.43
N LYS A 1161 -28.55 6.69 -4.11
CA LYS A 1161 -29.62 7.57 -4.60
C LYS A 1161 -29.66 8.88 -3.80
N VAL A 1162 -29.27 9.99 -4.44
CA VAL A 1162 -29.34 11.34 -3.89
C VAL A 1162 -30.11 12.25 -4.86
N ALA A 1163 -31.03 13.04 -4.32
CA ALA A 1163 -31.83 14.06 -4.99
C ALA A 1163 -31.43 15.47 -4.51
N ASN A 1164 -31.72 16.50 -5.32
CA ASN A 1164 -31.33 17.90 -5.02
C ASN A 1164 -29.81 18.06 -4.73
N ILE A 1165 -28.98 17.34 -5.51
CA ILE A 1165 -27.52 17.29 -5.36
C ILE A 1165 -26.92 18.69 -5.44
N GLN A 1166 -26.01 19.02 -4.51
CA GLN A 1166 -25.31 20.30 -4.49
C GLN A 1166 -24.10 20.30 -5.42
N ASP A 1167 -23.68 21.49 -5.87
CA ASP A 1167 -22.59 21.63 -6.82
C ASP A 1167 -21.27 21.08 -6.24
N ALA A 1168 -20.66 20.14 -6.98
CA ALA A 1168 -19.30 19.70 -6.73
C ALA A 1168 -18.31 20.73 -7.33
N SER A 1169 -17.01 20.57 -7.06
CA SER A 1169 -15.99 21.48 -7.59
C SER A 1169 -14.79 20.76 -8.17
N VAL A 1170 -14.28 21.31 -9.27
CA VAL A 1170 -12.99 20.98 -9.86
C VAL A 1170 -12.02 22.11 -9.53
N THR A 1171 -10.87 21.76 -8.95
CA THR A 1171 -9.75 22.68 -8.73
C THR A 1171 -8.55 22.22 -9.58
N VAL A 1172 -8.03 23.11 -10.41
CA VAL A 1172 -6.77 22.90 -11.13
C VAL A 1172 -5.73 23.82 -10.51
N VAL A 1173 -4.62 23.25 -10.04
CA VAL A 1173 -3.58 23.97 -9.28
C VAL A 1173 -2.18 23.55 -9.71
N ASP A 1174 -1.27 24.53 -9.84
CA ASP A 1174 0.16 24.26 -9.99
C ASP A 1174 0.69 23.72 -8.65
N TYR A 1175 1.16 22.47 -8.63
CA TYR A 1175 1.54 21.78 -7.40
C TYR A 1175 2.70 22.48 -6.68
N TYR A 1176 3.52 23.27 -7.39
CA TYR A 1176 4.67 23.97 -6.82
C TYR A 1176 4.43 25.47 -6.57
N GLU A 1177 3.31 26.00 -7.03
CA GLU A 1177 2.88 27.36 -6.72
C GLU A 1177 1.35 27.39 -6.53
N PRO A 1178 0.81 26.92 -5.38
CA PRO A 1178 -0.62 26.66 -5.24
C PRO A 1178 -1.56 27.88 -5.33
N ARG A 1179 -1.02 29.09 -5.49
CA ARG A 1179 -1.79 30.31 -5.79
C ARG A 1179 -2.02 30.51 -7.30
N ARG A 1180 -1.21 29.86 -8.16
CA ARG A 1180 -1.61 29.54 -9.53
C ARG A 1180 -2.67 28.45 -9.46
N ARG A 1181 -3.94 28.82 -9.31
CA ARG A 1181 -5.08 27.91 -9.35
C ARG A 1181 -6.26 28.50 -10.13
N ALA A 1182 -7.13 27.63 -10.62
CA ALA A 1182 -8.47 27.95 -11.08
C ALA A 1182 -9.45 26.95 -10.44
N VAL A 1183 -10.66 27.42 -10.12
CA VAL A 1183 -11.72 26.60 -9.51
C VAL A 1183 -13.00 26.80 -10.31
N ARG A 1184 -13.73 25.71 -10.57
CA ARG A 1184 -15.08 25.74 -11.16
C ARG A 1184 -16.01 24.84 -10.35
N SER A 1185 -17.19 25.36 -10.05
CA SER A 1185 -18.31 24.54 -9.59
C SER A 1185 -18.92 23.82 -10.80
N TYR A 1186 -19.45 22.60 -10.60
CA TYR A 1186 -20.19 21.87 -11.62
C TYR A 1186 -21.30 21.03 -11.01
N ASN A 1187 -22.32 20.73 -11.81
CA ASN A 1187 -23.42 19.85 -11.44
C ASN A 1187 -24.06 19.25 -12.70
N SER A 1188 -24.80 18.16 -12.56
CA SER A 1188 -25.57 17.57 -13.67
C SER A 1188 -26.93 18.25 -13.78
N GLY A 1189 -27.31 18.64 -15.00
CA GLY A 1189 -28.62 19.24 -15.25
C GLY A 1189 -29.76 18.25 -15.03
N VAL A 1190 -29.50 16.96 -15.26
CA VAL A 1190 -30.41 15.87 -14.89
C VAL A 1190 -30.49 15.70 -13.38
N MET A 1191 -29.36 15.56 -12.67
CA MET A 1191 -29.36 15.30 -11.21
C MET A 1191 -29.89 16.46 -10.36
N GLN A 1192 -29.75 17.73 -10.80
CA GLN A 1192 -30.43 18.86 -10.14
C GLN A 1192 -31.95 18.81 -10.31
N SER A 1193 -32.45 18.27 -11.42
CA SER A 1193 -33.90 18.15 -11.68
C SER A 1193 -34.56 16.96 -10.97
N ILE A 1194 -33.77 15.98 -10.52
CA ILE A 1194 -34.23 14.79 -9.82
C ILE A 1194 -34.72 15.13 -8.41
N THR A 1195 -35.98 14.80 -8.17
CA THR A 1195 -36.64 14.85 -6.86
C THR A 1195 -36.63 13.46 -6.20
N PRO A 1196 -36.96 13.33 -4.90
CA PRO A 1196 -37.18 12.02 -4.29
C PRO A 1196 -38.25 11.18 -5.00
N CYS A 1197 -39.21 11.82 -5.67
CA CYS A 1197 -40.27 11.15 -6.43
C CYS A 1197 -39.73 10.37 -7.64
N ASP A 1198 -38.64 10.84 -8.26
CA ASP A 1198 -38.01 10.23 -9.45
C ASP A 1198 -37.26 8.91 -9.18
N PHE A 1199 -37.37 8.41 -7.95
CA PHE A 1199 -36.82 7.15 -7.44
C PHE A 1199 -37.88 6.22 -6.81
N CYS A 1200 -39.10 6.70 -6.61
CA CYS A 1200 -40.18 6.00 -5.91
C CYS A 1200 -41.26 5.56 -6.90
N ASP A 1201 -40.95 4.55 -7.73
CA ASP A 1201 -41.68 4.16 -8.95
C ASP A 1201 -43.12 3.60 -8.77
N SER A 1202 -43.88 4.01 -7.75
CA SER A 1202 -45.32 3.73 -7.59
C SER A 1202 -46.09 4.78 -6.76
N ASP A 1203 -45.56 5.18 -5.59
CA ASP A 1203 -46.35 5.87 -4.56
C ASP A 1203 -46.26 7.41 -4.55
N CYS A 1204 -45.91 8.03 -5.68
CA CYS A 1204 -45.67 9.48 -5.81
C CYS A 1204 -46.91 10.39 -5.63
N GLY A 1205 -48.05 9.86 -5.19
CA GLY A 1205 -49.18 10.67 -4.71
C GLY A 1205 -48.97 11.30 -3.31
N LEU A 1206 -47.84 11.01 -2.67
CA LEU A 1206 -47.54 11.31 -1.25
C LEU A 1206 -46.41 12.33 -1.03
N CYS A 1207 -45.99 13.05 -2.08
CA CYS A 1207 -44.89 14.02 -2.04
C CYS A 1207 -45.26 15.32 -2.77
N HIS A 1208 -45.51 16.40 -2.02
CA HIS A 1208 -45.89 17.69 -2.60
C HIS A 1208 -44.70 18.65 -2.73
N HIS A 1209 -44.57 19.34 -3.87
CA HIS A 1209 -43.73 20.53 -3.99
C HIS A 1209 -44.27 21.63 -3.07
N ASP A 1210 -43.45 22.16 -2.16
CA ASP A 1210 -43.84 23.23 -1.24
C ASP A 1210 -43.45 24.64 -1.72
N GLY A 1211 -44.13 25.64 -1.18
CA GLY A 1211 -44.34 26.98 -1.71
C GLY A 1211 -43.12 27.76 -2.21
N SER A 1212 -43.19 28.16 -3.48
CA SER A 1212 -42.57 29.41 -3.90
C SER A 1212 -43.38 30.61 -3.37
N PRO A 1213 -42.74 31.68 -2.84
CA PRO A 1213 -43.44 32.83 -2.28
C PRO A 1213 -44.03 33.71 -3.39
N ALA A 1214 -45.22 33.35 -3.88
CA ALA A 1214 -45.93 34.00 -4.99
C ALA A 1214 -46.54 35.38 -4.63
N LEU A 1215 -45.76 36.27 -4.01
CA LEU A 1215 -46.17 37.60 -3.56
C LEU A 1215 -45.31 38.73 -4.12
N LEU A 1216 -44.98 38.73 -5.42
CA LEU A 1216 -44.45 39.92 -6.09
C LEU A 1216 -44.56 39.95 -7.64
N ARG A 1217 -45.77 39.77 -8.22
CA ARG A 1217 -46.09 40.26 -9.59
C ARG A 1217 -47.59 40.24 -9.98
N CYS A 1218 -48.49 40.70 -9.12
CA CYS A 1218 -49.91 40.90 -9.48
C CYS A 1218 -50.25 42.36 -9.80
N SER A 1219 -49.56 42.92 -10.80
CA SER A 1219 -49.90 44.17 -11.49
C SER A 1219 -49.49 44.05 -12.96
N TRP A 1220 -50.03 44.89 -13.85
CA TRP A 1220 -49.81 44.87 -15.31
C TRP A 1220 -50.52 43.80 -16.18
N LEU A 1221 -51.58 43.14 -15.70
CA LEU A 1221 -52.57 42.46 -16.58
C LEU A 1221 -54.04 42.83 -16.31
N ALA A 1222 -54.30 43.87 -15.49
CA ALA A 1222 -55.65 44.36 -15.18
C ALA A 1222 -56.14 45.51 -16.10
N SER A 1223 -55.47 45.77 -17.23
CA SER A 1223 -55.73 46.92 -18.12
C SER A 1223 -56.16 46.54 -19.55
N SER A 1224 -56.04 45.28 -19.96
CA SER A 1224 -56.34 44.81 -21.33
C SER A 1224 -57.77 44.29 -21.53
N PHE A 1225 -58.45 43.83 -20.47
CA PHE A 1225 -59.82 43.30 -20.56
C PHE A 1225 -60.96 44.34 -20.45
N TRP A 1226 -60.65 45.60 -20.10
CA TRP A 1226 -61.64 46.69 -20.06
C TRP A 1226 -61.75 47.50 -21.38
N LEU A 1227 -61.02 47.11 -22.43
CA LEU A 1227 -61.03 47.77 -23.74
C LEU A 1227 -61.73 46.96 -24.85
N LEU A 1228 -61.85 45.64 -24.70
CA LEU A 1228 -62.52 44.76 -25.67
C LEU A 1228 -64.04 44.72 -25.54
N SER A 1229 -64.59 45.07 -24.36
CA SER A 1229 -66.03 45.19 -24.12
C SER A 1229 -66.65 46.49 -24.69
N VAL A 1230 -65.85 47.46 -25.12
CA VAL A 1230 -66.31 48.74 -25.68
C VAL A 1230 -66.22 48.75 -27.23
N LEU A 1231 -65.25 48.04 -27.81
CA LEU A 1231 -65.00 48.04 -29.26
C LEU A 1231 -65.73 46.95 -30.06
N HIS A 1232 -66.52 46.07 -29.42
CA HIS A 1232 -67.49 45.21 -30.12
C HIS A 1232 -68.87 45.86 -30.32
N ALA A 1233 -69.05 47.13 -29.91
CA ALA A 1233 -70.27 47.90 -30.14
C ALA A 1233 -70.22 48.82 -31.38
N THR A 1234 -69.06 48.98 -32.04
CA THR A 1234 -68.86 49.97 -33.11
C THR A 1234 -68.02 49.45 -34.29
N SER A 1235 -68.42 48.31 -34.87
CA SER A 1235 -67.85 47.85 -36.15
C SER A 1235 -68.88 47.37 -37.19
N LEU A 1236 -70.17 47.30 -36.85
CA LEU A 1236 -71.28 47.19 -37.79
C LEU A 1236 -72.40 48.16 -37.40
N CYS A 1237 -72.49 49.30 -38.11
CA CYS A 1237 -73.70 50.06 -38.48
C CYS A 1237 -73.45 51.57 -38.65
N THR A 1238 -72.83 51.95 -39.77
CA THR A 1238 -73.17 53.20 -40.48
C THR A 1238 -73.34 52.86 -41.97
N GLY A 1239 -74.57 52.49 -42.35
CA GLY A 1239 -74.82 51.83 -43.64
C GLY A 1239 -76.18 52.08 -44.32
N VAL A 1240 -77.02 52.98 -43.76
CA VAL A 1240 -78.25 53.55 -44.35
C VAL A 1240 -79.39 52.55 -44.71
N LEU A 1241 -80.58 52.81 -44.14
CA LEU A 1241 -81.84 52.04 -44.17
C LEU A 1241 -81.83 50.77 -43.32
#